data_AF-W2BZU7-F1
#
_entry.id   AF-W2BZU7-F1
#
_cell.length_a   1.000
_cell.length_b   1.000
_cell.length_c   1.000
_cell.angle_alpha   90.00
_cell.angle_beta   90.00
_cell.angle_gamma   90.00
#
_symmetry.space_group_name_H-M   'P 1'
#
loop_
_entity.id
_entity.type
_entity.pdbx_description
1 polymer ?
#
loop_
_entity_poly.entity_id
_entity_poly.type
_entity_poly.pdbx_seq_one_letter_code
_entity_poly.pdbx_strand_id
1 'polypeptide(L)'
;MFKKITICGLAIILAAGFILPSAEVMAASKAANKKVVNKATEGKNIKSQKALKAVKITKLKWNGEAYANGLEFEEFDKFNESVKAYIEKISEIKVNNRKYVELLSASPDEEDFVYDFSAQGLRLKKGAFKEGINKITMQAEGYMTKVIKFAKTDDLYTFLSQEDRDSNSPEEPQLNPEPLKKAIEDAKKIEKGDKTAAAWQALKDAIRKAENTLKAPVESQEIYDDAVADLQKAVVTFKKSVNGSTEIKDPTEEGKYTLTFLANEEGQETSSMIQGVFDKKVKLSVKPDKSMEVTFLNDKFTESLIDFSLSTDGKFPHAVRKGFGEKDKDGNYSAYEYTVPVSNLKQARKVAALVSIMGGQIDDKYNYDKYSKADLLFTSIEEGWKGYQKEIDQENELVGIERLKQELIALGLDKNNDNEITKDEMAQYKDDKLVLNNCGLTDISMLEGLPATVKTLDLCKNNIKEIPKNLLKSMTGLENFWVENNKIRDIPKGLFSENKNLKWVSFTNNNISSLDDGDLLGASGLEQLDLEGNAISKIDKNVFKDVKRLEVLSFVGNKMKNIPDGVFKPLSNSLKMFFIYENDFLTLPGAISDLHSLEKIAAFDCKIRDIDSVDFSKMKNLNDVNFYMNDITHVKKGTFSKNSKLDALDFYDNQLTDFSTKCLPSLVRLRKLDITMNNIKVVDPALEKHQRYNKFYPQKSVMNFKLQKTGNKKVGWSETFTILNLMFWQFHTNDYQVASIDSISEYNEFLKEHGWDGKNFIRMLNEKKFDWDIVTELQKKNSKGEFITTKKTVNSDGDDIMRGSFSADSKGIYRVVKKMYVSRGGKKKYSFRVMSNELNMSAKTNQKIKLSQVKKLKVKSGHRSVTLKWGKVKNAGGYEISMRKGNAKKYKVVARNVKGTRYTIKKLKAMGKYSFRVRALRKTKGKTLYGKYSKAKSLKVRK
;
A
#
# COMPACT_ATOMS: atom_id res chain seq x y z
N MET A 1 2.41 -39.49 2.44
CA MET A 1 0.98 -39.14 2.58
C MET A 1 0.89 -38.01 3.59
N PHE A 2 0.24 -36.89 3.23
CA PHE A 2 0.20 -35.58 3.93
C PHE A 2 1.46 -34.69 3.85
N LYS A 3 1.48 -33.81 2.84
CA LYS A 3 1.99 -32.42 2.89
C LYS A 3 1.65 -31.73 1.56
N LYS A 4 0.53 -31.01 1.53
CA LYS A 4 0.17 -30.01 0.51
C LYS A 4 -0.71 -28.95 1.18
N ILE A 5 -0.59 -27.72 0.66
CA ILE A 5 -1.33 -26.49 0.96
C ILE A 5 -0.69 -25.64 2.08
N THR A 6 0.13 -24.65 1.69
CA THR A 6 -0.05 -23.21 2.01
C THR A 6 0.80 -22.36 1.05
N ILE A 7 0.20 -21.80 -0.02
CA ILE A 7 0.67 -20.58 -0.70
C ILE A 7 -0.58 -19.75 -1.00
N CYS A 8 -0.72 -18.61 -0.34
CA CYS A 8 -1.19 -17.32 -0.87
C CYS A 8 -1.51 -16.32 0.27
N GLY A 9 -0.99 -15.11 0.09
CA GLY A 9 -1.32 -13.93 0.89
C GLY A 9 -0.18 -13.42 1.76
N LEU A 10 0.69 -12.59 1.18
CA LEU A 10 1.28 -11.41 1.86
C LEU A 10 2.10 -10.57 0.87
N ALA A 11 1.59 -9.37 0.58
CA ALA A 11 2.41 -8.20 0.31
C ALA A 11 2.26 -7.22 1.48
N ILE A 12 3.32 -6.42 1.66
CA ILE A 12 3.52 -5.31 2.61
C ILE A 12 4.09 -5.69 4.00
N ILE A 13 5.41 -5.87 4.08
CA ILE A 13 6.27 -5.20 5.09
C ILE A 13 7.61 -4.84 4.42
N LEU A 14 7.91 -3.55 4.34
CA LEU A 14 9.26 -3.01 4.14
C LEU A 14 9.51 -2.03 5.28
N ALA A 15 10.46 -2.36 6.17
CA ALA A 15 11.27 -1.41 6.92
C ALA A 15 12.43 -2.14 7.64
N ALA A 16 13.64 -1.86 7.13
CA ALA A 16 14.99 -2.07 7.65
C ALA A 16 15.20 -2.48 9.13
N GLY A 17 16.03 -3.50 9.31
CA GLY A 17 16.82 -3.77 10.51
C GLY A 17 18.24 -4.21 10.12
N PHE A 18 19.18 -3.27 10.12
CA PHE A 18 20.61 -3.52 10.22
C PHE A 18 20.93 -3.77 11.70
N ILE A 19 21.36 -4.97 12.09
CA ILE A 19 22.30 -5.23 13.19
C ILE A 19 23.10 -6.49 12.83
N LEU A 20 24.42 -6.34 12.72
CA LEU A 20 25.42 -7.42 12.61
C LEU A 20 25.33 -8.40 13.80
N PRO A 21 25.58 -9.70 13.62
CA PRO A 21 26.18 -10.50 14.68
C PRO A 21 27.69 -10.56 14.50
N SER A 22 28.37 -10.20 15.58
CA SER A 22 29.77 -10.47 15.88
C SER A 22 30.17 -11.92 15.61
N ALA A 23 31.43 -12.07 15.17
CA ALA A 23 32.15 -13.34 15.08
C ALA A 23 32.13 -14.12 16.41
N GLU A 24 32.40 -15.43 16.31
CA GLU A 24 32.44 -16.45 17.37
C GLU A 24 31.12 -17.19 17.65
N VAL A 25 30.70 -18.08 16.74
CA VAL A 25 30.50 -19.53 16.99
C VAL A 25 30.47 -20.25 15.64
N MET A 26 31.63 -20.46 15.01
CA MET A 26 31.78 -21.41 13.89
C MET A 26 33.18 -22.03 13.90
N ALA A 27 33.41 -22.89 14.89
CA ALA A 27 34.59 -23.75 14.95
C ALA A 27 34.23 -25.12 15.55
N ALA A 28 33.23 -25.80 14.99
CA ALA A 28 32.98 -27.22 15.24
C ALA A 28 31.95 -27.80 14.24
N SER A 29 32.34 -28.04 12.99
CA SER A 29 31.69 -29.07 12.14
C SER A 29 32.43 -29.42 10.83
N LYS A 30 33.53 -28.74 10.45
CA LYS A 30 34.29 -29.03 9.21
C LYS A 30 35.30 -30.19 9.28
N ALA A 31 35.13 -31.13 10.21
CA ALA A 31 36.03 -32.28 10.38
C ALA A 31 35.27 -33.61 10.57
N ALA A 32 34.34 -33.93 9.67
CA ALA A 32 33.78 -35.28 9.57
C ALA A 32 33.12 -35.50 8.19
N ASN A 33 33.93 -35.63 7.13
CA ASN A 33 33.62 -36.45 5.96
C ASN A 33 34.79 -36.45 4.97
N LYS A 34 35.85 -37.19 5.33
CA LYS A 34 36.90 -37.59 4.38
C LYS A 34 37.51 -38.91 4.84
N LYS A 35 36.83 -40.02 4.53
CA LYS A 35 37.35 -41.40 4.34
C LYS A 35 36.18 -42.37 4.25
N VAL A 36 36.39 -43.48 3.51
CA VAL A 36 35.53 -44.68 3.34
C VAL A 36 34.55 -44.51 2.15
N VAL A 37 34.61 -45.18 0.98
CA VAL A 37 35.39 -46.31 0.43
C VAL A 37 35.37 -46.24 -1.12
N ASN A 38 36.50 -46.58 -1.75
CA ASN A 38 36.56 -47.13 -3.11
C ASN A 38 36.39 -48.66 -3.02
N LYS A 39 35.33 -49.23 -3.63
CA LYS A 39 35.27 -50.57 -4.28
C LYS A 39 33.80 -51.01 -4.43
N ALA A 40 33.33 -51.04 -5.68
CA ALA A 40 32.68 -52.20 -6.29
C ALA A 40 32.25 -51.81 -7.72
N THR A 41 33.03 -52.25 -8.70
CA THR A 41 32.61 -52.40 -10.09
C THR A 41 31.66 -53.59 -10.19
N GLU A 42 30.47 -53.37 -10.75
CA GLU A 42 29.74 -54.41 -11.49
C GLU A 42 28.83 -53.73 -12.53
N GLY A 43 29.09 -54.04 -13.79
CA GLY A 43 28.44 -53.41 -14.93
C GLY A 43 26.96 -53.75 -15.04
N LYS A 44 26.14 -52.71 -15.25
CA LYS A 44 24.92 -52.82 -16.02
C LYS A 44 24.90 -51.68 -17.03
N ASN A 45 24.73 -52.05 -18.30
CA ASN A 45 24.45 -51.17 -19.42
C ASN A 45 23.45 -50.07 -19.04
N ILE A 46 23.92 -48.83 -18.92
CA ILE A 46 23.07 -47.65 -18.87
C ILE A 46 23.16 -47.02 -20.26
N LYS A 47 22.08 -47.19 -21.03
CA LYS A 47 21.76 -46.36 -22.21
C LYS A 47 22.08 -44.91 -21.85
N SER A 48 22.86 -44.21 -22.68
CA SER A 48 23.16 -42.79 -22.52
C SER A 48 21.88 -42.01 -22.17
N GLN A 49 21.72 -41.65 -20.90
CA GLN A 49 20.59 -40.84 -20.45
C GLN A 49 20.72 -39.49 -21.14
N LYS A 50 19.73 -39.16 -21.97
CA LYS A 50 19.62 -37.84 -22.59
C LYS A 50 19.56 -36.81 -21.45
N ALA A 51 20.46 -35.83 -21.44
CA ALA A 51 20.52 -34.83 -20.39
C ALA A 51 19.15 -34.15 -20.22
N LEU A 52 18.75 -33.92 -18.97
CA LEU A 52 17.44 -33.33 -18.68
C LEU A 52 17.42 -31.86 -19.07
N LYS A 53 16.28 -31.37 -19.56
CA LYS A 53 16.09 -29.93 -19.82
C LYS A 53 16.12 -29.15 -18.50
N ALA A 54 16.71 -27.96 -18.55
CA ALA A 54 16.76 -27.06 -17.41
C ALA A 54 15.41 -26.37 -17.18
N VAL A 55 15.25 -25.76 -16.00
CA VAL A 55 14.02 -25.04 -15.62
C VAL A 55 13.67 -23.98 -16.68
N LYS A 56 12.42 -23.98 -17.16
CA LYS A 56 11.93 -22.97 -18.11
C LYS A 56 11.65 -21.67 -17.36
N ILE A 57 12.22 -20.58 -17.83
CA ILE A 57 12.03 -19.24 -17.29
C ILE A 57 10.85 -18.58 -18.00
N THR A 58 10.04 -17.81 -17.29
CA THR A 58 8.84 -17.18 -17.86
C THR A 58 8.87 -15.67 -17.77
N LYS A 59 9.74 -15.09 -16.92
CA LYS A 59 9.93 -13.64 -16.78
C LYS A 59 11.28 -13.30 -16.16
N LEU A 60 11.75 -12.07 -16.41
CA LEU A 60 12.85 -11.43 -15.69
C LEU A 60 12.30 -10.37 -14.75
N LYS A 61 12.74 -10.38 -13.50
CA LYS A 61 12.33 -9.38 -12.51
C LYS A 61 13.55 -8.67 -11.96
N TRP A 62 13.54 -7.34 -11.99
CA TRP A 62 14.55 -6.56 -11.28
C TRP A 62 14.21 -6.47 -9.79
N ASN A 63 15.19 -6.70 -8.92
CA ASN A 63 15.06 -6.50 -7.48
C ASN A 63 16.02 -5.40 -7.01
N GLY A 64 15.45 -4.25 -6.63
CA GLY A 64 16.18 -3.07 -6.17
C GLY A 64 16.47 -3.00 -4.67
N GLU A 65 16.19 -4.06 -3.89
CA GLU A 65 16.52 -4.08 -2.46
C GLU A 65 18.03 -4.21 -2.21
N ALA A 66 18.52 -3.62 -1.11
CA ALA A 66 19.94 -3.38 -0.82
C ALA A 66 20.85 -4.63 -0.84
N TYR A 67 20.31 -5.84 -0.64
CA TYR A 67 21.10 -7.08 -0.65
C TYR A 67 21.09 -7.81 -2.00
N ALA A 68 20.17 -7.50 -2.93
CA ALA A 68 19.99 -8.24 -4.18
C ALA A 68 20.33 -7.46 -5.46
N ASN A 69 20.20 -6.12 -5.47
CA ASN A 69 20.50 -5.17 -6.58
C ASN A 69 20.85 -5.82 -7.93
N GLY A 70 19.85 -6.48 -8.55
CA GLY A 70 20.12 -7.51 -9.53
C GLY A 70 18.86 -8.20 -10.08
N LEU A 71 19.06 -9.22 -10.92
CA LEU A 71 17.99 -9.99 -11.56
C LEU A 71 17.53 -11.15 -10.69
N GLU A 72 16.21 -11.36 -10.64
CA GLU A 72 15.52 -12.42 -9.91
C GLU A 72 14.75 -13.33 -10.89
N PHE A 73 14.90 -14.63 -10.70
CA PHE A 73 14.25 -15.70 -11.48
C PHE A 73 13.46 -16.60 -10.52
N GLU A 74 12.18 -16.27 -10.34
CA GLU A 74 11.29 -16.90 -9.35
C GLU A 74 11.09 -18.41 -9.59
N GLU A 75 11.33 -18.89 -10.81
CA GLU A 75 11.22 -20.30 -11.20
C GLU A 75 12.30 -21.19 -10.55
N PHE A 76 13.37 -20.59 -10.02
CA PHE A 76 14.44 -21.28 -9.29
C PHE A 76 14.21 -21.28 -7.77
N ASP A 77 12.97 -21.45 -7.32
CA ASP A 77 12.65 -21.57 -5.89
C ASP A 77 13.30 -22.83 -5.31
N LYS A 78 14.25 -22.64 -4.37
CA LYS A 78 14.98 -23.75 -3.74
C LYS A 78 14.11 -24.68 -2.89
N PHE A 79 12.89 -24.24 -2.54
CA PHE A 79 11.93 -25.04 -1.79
C PHE A 79 10.96 -25.81 -2.68
N ASN A 80 10.97 -25.58 -4.00
CA ASN A 80 10.20 -26.34 -4.97
C ASN A 80 10.86 -27.71 -5.22
N GLU A 81 10.21 -28.80 -4.79
CA GLU A 81 10.74 -30.17 -4.89
C GLU A 81 11.09 -30.61 -6.33
N SER A 82 10.41 -30.07 -7.35
CA SER A 82 10.67 -30.39 -8.77
C SER A 82 11.90 -29.69 -9.34
N VAL A 83 12.33 -28.59 -8.72
CA VAL A 83 13.44 -27.73 -9.18
C VAL A 83 14.68 -27.88 -8.29
N LYS A 84 14.47 -28.27 -7.03
CA LYS A 84 15.53 -28.48 -6.03
C LYS A 84 16.64 -29.42 -6.52
N ALA A 85 16.29 -30.52 -7.19
CA ALA A 85 17.25 -31.46 -7.74
C ALA A 85 18.14 -30.84 -8.85
N TYR A 86 17.61 -29.90 -9.63
CA TYR A 86 18.38 -29.16 -10.63
C TYR A 86 19.30 -28.15 -9.95
N ILE A 87 18.79 -27.39 -8.97
CA ILE A 87 19.57 -26.38 -8.23
C ILE A 87 20.78 -27.00 -7.52
N GLU A 88 20.58 -28.12 -6.80
CA GLU A 88 21.65 -28.83 -6.09
C GLU A 88 22.74 -29.39 -7.02
N LYS A 89 22.45 -29.49 -8.32
CA LYS A 89 23.37 -29.97 -9.35
C LYS A 89 24.07 -28.85 -10.12
N ILE A 90 23.71 -27.58 -9.91
CA ILE A 90 24.37 -26.45 -10.56
C ILE A 90 25.83 -26.38 -10.10
N SER A 91 26.75 -26.53 -11.04
CA SER A 91 28.19 -26.48 -10.83
C SER A 91 28.79 -25.12 -11.19
N GLU A 92 28.15 -24.37 -12.08
CA GLU A 92 28.64 -23.06 -12.53
C GLU A 92 27.52 -22.14 -13.01
N ILE A 93 27.62 -20.85 -12.64
CA ILE A 93 26.85 -19.77 -13.24
C ILE A 93 27.83 -18.72 -13.78
N LYS A 94 27.65 -18.33 -15.05
CA LYS A 94 28.41 -17.27 -15.71
C LYS A 94 27.46 -16.21 -16.26
N VAL A 95 27.85 -14.94 -16.17
CA VAL A 95 27.21 -13.83 -16.86
C VAL A 95 28.25 -13.14 -17.74
N ASN A 96 28.01 -13.04 -19.04
CA ASN A 96 28.97 -12.50 -20.01
C ASN A 96 30.37 -13.10 -19.87
N ASN A 97 30.45 -14.42 -19.70
CA ASN A 97 31.67 -15.20 -19.45
C ASN A 97 32.38 -14.92 -18.10
N ARG A 98 31.86 -14.03 -17.25
CA ARG A 98 32.33 -13.82 -15.87
C ARG A 98 31.64 -14.82 -14.94
N LYS A 99 32.43 -15.59 -14.20
CA LYS A 99 31.91 -16.55 -13.20
C LYS A 99 31.33 -15.83 -11.99
N TYR A 100 30.19 -16.30 -11.52
CA TYR A 100 29.56 -15.84 -10.30
C TYR A 100 29.75 -16.86 -9.17
N VAL A 101 29.86 -16.37 -7.93
CA VAL A 101 30.07 -17.19 -6.73
C VAL A 101 28.85 -17.13 -5.81
N GLU A 102 28.61 -18.18 -5.04
CA GLU A 102 27.47 -18.19 -4.11
C GLU A 102 27.70 -17.16 -2.99
N LEU A 103 26.68 -16.36 -2.67
CA LEU A 103 26.76 -15.20 -1.77
C LEU A 103 27.43 -15.51 -0.42
N LEU A 104 27.14 -16.67 0.17
CA LEU A 104 27.70 -17.07 1.47
C LEU A 104 29.16 -17.52 1.41
N SER A 105 29.71 -17.69 0.20
CA SER A 105 31.09 -18.12 -0.06
C SER A 105 31.95 -17.01 -0.69
N ALA A 106 31.38 -15.82 -0.94
CA ALA A 106 32.05 -14.72 -1.61
C ALA A 106 33.07 -14.02 -0.72
N SER A 107 34.26 -13.73 -1.26
CA SER A 107 35.21 -12.79 -0.66
C SER A 107 34.79 -11.33 -0.90
N PRO A 108 35.35 -10.35 -0.16
CA PRO A 108 35.00 -8.94 -0.34
C PRO A 108 35.17 -8.43 -1.78
N ASP A 109 36.16 -8.95 -2.52
CA ASP A 109 36.45 -8.54 -3.90
C ASP A 109 35.45 -9.15 -4.93
N GLU A 110 34.58 -10.05 -4.48
CA GLU A 110 33.61 -10.76 -5.32
C GLU A 110 32.17 -10.28 -5.07
N GLU A 111 31.96 -9.30 -4.20
CA GLU A 111 30.66 -8.87 -3.69
C GLU A 111 29.64 -8.50 -4.78
N ASP A 112 30.09 -8.04 -5.95
CA ASP A 112 29.24 -7.67 -7.09
C ASP A 112 28.98 -8.82 -8.09
N PHE A 113 29.71 -9.94 -7.98
CA PHE A 113 29.61 -11.12 -8.85
C PHE A 113 29.04 -12.33 -8.10
N VAL A 114 28.01 -12.09 -7.30
CA VAL A 114 27.41 -13.11 -6.43
C VAL A 114 26.02 -13.53 -6.90
N TYR A 115 25.67 -14.77 -6.57
CA TYR A 115 24.32 -15.31 -6.72
C TYR A 115 23.85 -16.01 -5.43
N ASP A 116 22.54 -16.14 -5.26
CA ASP A 116 21.98 -17.00 -4.23
C ASP A 116 20.62 -17.56 -4.64
N PHE A 117 20.22 -18.67 -4.02
CA PHE A 117 18.88 -19.23 -4.16
C PHE A 117 18.06 -18.97 -2.89
N SER A 118 16.82 -18.52 -3.06
CA SER A 118 15.90 -18.16 -1.98
C SER A 118 14.49 -18.72 -2.23
N ALA A 119 13.55 -18.44 -1.33
CA ALA A 119 12.13 -18.74 -1.57
C ALA A 119 11.53 -17.89 -2.71
N GLN A 120 12.25 -16.84 -3.12
CA GLN A 120 11.90 -15.95 -4.23
C GLN A 120 12.61 -16.34 -5.54
N GLY A 121 13.36 -17.45 -5.56
CA GLY A 121 14.08 -17.92 -6.74
C GLY A 121 15.59 -17.65 -6.72
N LEU A 122 16.20 -17.71 -7.90
CA LEU A 122 17.61 -17.37 -8.14
C LEU A 122 17.75 -15.85 -8.21
N ARG A 123 18.71 -15.30 -7.47
CA ARG A 123 19.05 -13.87 -7.50
C ARG A 123 20.49 -13.70 -7.97
N LEU A 124 20.72 -12.80 -8.93
CA LEU A 124 22.00 -12.50 -9.55
C LEU A 124 22.32 -11.02 -9.45
N LYS A 125 23.41 -10.64 -8.77
CA LYS A 125 23.83 -9.24 -8.71
C LYS A 125 24.31 -8.70 -10.06
N LYS A 126 24.21 -7.38 -10.24
CA LYS A 126 24.46 -6.72 -11.52
C LYS A 126 25.92 -6.59 -11.98
N GLY A 127 26.91 -7.12 -11.25
CA GLY A 127 28.33 -6.81 -11.45
C GLY A 127 28.87 -7.03 -12.86
N ALA A 128 28.46 -8.10 -13.55
CA ALA A 128 28.89 -8.36 -14.93
C ALA A 128 27.86 -7.94 -15.99
N PHE A 129 26.82 -7.20 -15.61
CA PHE A 129 25.79 -6.76 -16.56
C PHE A 129 26.32 -5.55 -17.33
N LYS A 130 26.24 -5.59 -18.66
CA LYS A 130 26.66 -4.52 -19.56
C LYS A 130 25.48 -3.99 -20.35
N GLU A 131 25.54 -2.74 -20.83
CA GLU A 131 24.55 -2.23 -21.78
C GLU A 131 24.49 -3.13 -23.03
N GLY A 132 23.28 -3.32 -23.57
CA GLY A 132 23.01 -4.22 -24.69
C GLY A 132 22.75 -5.67 -24.26
N ILE A 133 23.08 -6.64 -25.12
CA ILE A 133 22.77 -8.06 -24.88
C ILE A 133 23.74 -8.66 -23.85
N ASN A 134 23.15 -9.28 -22.85
CA ASN A 134 23.81 -10.04 -21.80
C ASN A 134 23.44 -11.52 -21.92
N LYS A 135 24.38 -12.40 -21.60
CA LYS A 135 24.21 -13.86 -21.64
C LYS A 135 24.49 -14.46 -20.26
N ILE A 136 23.51 -15.15 -19.69
CA ILE A 136 23.68 -15.99 -18.50
C ILE A 136 23.82 -17.44 -18.97
N THR A 137 24.81 -18.15 -18.46
CA THR A 137 25.01 -19.58 -18.71
C THR A 137 25.04 -20.32 -17.39
N MET A 138 24.23 -21.37 -17.25
CA MET A 138 24.18 -22.20 -16.06
C MET A 138 24.46 -23.66 -16.44
N GLN A 139 25.48 -24.23 -15.81
CA GLN A 139 25.84 -25.63 -15.98
C GLN A 139 25.40 -26.40 -14.74
N ALA A 140 24.76 -27.55 -14.95
CA ALA A 140 24.38 -28.47 -13.88
C ALA A 140 24.62 -29.92 -14.29
N GLU A 141 25.15 -30.71 -13.37
CA GLU A 141 25.48 -32.11 -13.60
C GLU A 141 24.20 -32.92 -13.91
N GLY A 142 24.16 -33.56 -15.09
CA GLY A 142 23.01 -34.35 -15.57
C GLY A 142 21.94 -33.56 -16.34
N TYR A 143 22.15 -32.25 -16.56
CA TYR A 143 21.23 -31.37 -17.27
C TYR A 143 21.90 -30.70 -18.47
N MET A 144 21.09 -30.29 -19.43
CA MET A 144 21.50 -29.42 -20.53
C MET A 144 21.94 -28.05 -19.99
N THR A 145 22.94 -27.44 -20.60
CA THR A 145 23.41 -26.10 -20.23
C THR A 145 22.30 -25.08 -20.52
N LYS A 146 21.85 -24.37 -19.49
CA LYS A 146 20.86 -23.30 -19.65
C LYS A 146 21.56 -22.05 -20.13
N VAL A 147 21.09 -21.49 -21.23
CA VAL A 147 21.51 -20.17 -21.72
C VAL A 147 20.32 -19.24 -21.68
N ILE A 148 20.51 -18.05 -21.14
CA ILE A 148 19.50 -17.00 -21.01
C ILE A 148 20.09 -15.72 -21.60
N LYS A 149 19.36 -15.08 -22.51
CA LYS A 149 19.74 -13.78 -23.07
C LYS A 149 18.77 -12.71 -22.58
N PHE A 150 19.33 -11.59 -22.13
CA PHE A 150 18.56 -10.43 -21.73
C PHE A 150 19.24 -9.15 -22.22
N ALA A 151 18.46 -8.14 -22.57
CA ALA A 151 18.97 -6.81 -22.87
C ALA A 151 18.99 -5.94 -21.62
N LYS A 152 20.05 -5.14 -21.46
CA LYS A 152 20.09 -4.00 -20.55
C LYS A 152 20.04 -2.72 -21.38
N THR A 153 19.15 -1.81 -21.03
CA THR A 153 19.10 -0.44 -21.58
C THR A 153 18.84 0.50 -20.40
N ASP A 154 19.88 1.23 -19.99
CA ASP A 154 19.90 1.98 -18.73
C ASP A 154 19.58 1.05 -17.54
N ASP A 155 18.50 1.31 -16.80
CA ASP A 155 18.03 0.48 -15.68
C ASP A 155 16.91 -0.50 -16.08
N LEU A 156 16.59 -0.60 -17.38
CA LEU A 156 15.61 -1.55 -17.91
C LEU A 156 16.28 -2.87 -18.31
N TYR A 157 15.68 -3.99 -17.89
CA TYR A 157 16.15 -5.33 -18.20
C TYR A 157 15.06 -6.12 -18.92
N THR A 158 15.29 -6.46 -20.19
CA THR A 158 14.29 -7.11 -21.04
C THR A 158 14.72 -8.55 -21.33
N PHE A 159 13.83 -9.51 -21.07
CA PHE A 159 14.07 -10.90 -21.45
C PHE A 159 14.03 -11.03 -22.97
N LEU A 160 15.04 -11.65 -23.56
CA LEU A 160 15.09 -11.87 -25.01
C LEU A 160 14.78 -13.33 -25.33
N SER A 161 15.57 -14.25 -24.79
CA SER A 161 15.43 -15.67 -25.11
C SER A 161 16.06 -16.56 -24.06
N GLN A 162 15.72 -17.84 -24.13
CA GLN A 162 16.40 -18.90 -23.39
C GLN A 162 16.48 -20.16 -24.25
N GLU A 163 17.44 -21.01 -23.95
CA GLU A 163 17.62 -22.28 -24.63
C GLU A 163 18.37 -23.27 -23.72
N ASP A 164 18.18 -24.56 -23.99
CA ASP A 164 18.88 -25.65 -23.33
C ASP A 164 19.84 -26.26 -24.36
N ARG A 165 21.15 -26.04 -24.20
CA ARG A 165 22.18 -26.54 -25.13
C ARG A 165 22.87 -27.79 -24.59
N ASP A 166 23.23 -28.70 -25.49
CA ASP A 166 24.15 -29.78 -25.14
C ASP A 166 25.47 -29.14 -24.70
N SER A 167 26.08 -29.66 -23.63
CA SER A 167 27.29 -29.08 -23.03
C SER A 167 28.49 -28.99 -23.99
N ASN A 168 28.39 -29.62 -25.17
CA ASN A 168 29.40 -29.68 -26.23
C ASN A 168 29.02 -28.98 -27.55
N SER A 169 27.91 -28.22 -27.62
CA SER A 169 27.51 -27.52 -28.87
C SER A 169 28.38 -26.28 -29.15
N PRO A 170 28.80 -26.02 -30.41
CA PRO A 170 29.54 -24.81 -30.78
C PRO A 170 28.72 -23.52 -30.54
N GLU A 171 29.40 -22.41 -30.26
CA GLU A 171 28.75 -21.10 -30.13
C GLU A 171 28.13 -20.61 -31.45
N GLU A 172 27.05 -19.82 -31.35
CA GLU A 172 26.33 -19.27 -32.52
C GLU A 172 27.21 -18.30 -33.32
N PRO A 173 26.95 -18.14 -34.64
CA PRO A 173 27.63 -17.14 -35.45
C PRO A 173 27.36 -15.73 -34.91
N GLN A 174 28.41 -14.91 -34.85
CA GLN A 174 28.34 -13.55 -34.34
C GLN A 174 27.69 -12.63 -35.37
N LEU A 175 26.72 -11.82 -34.92
CA LEU A 175 26.19 -10.68 -35.68
C LEU A 175 27.33 -9.69 -35.96
N ASN A 176 27.41 -9.17 -37.18
CA ASN A 176 28.49 -8.28 -37.63
C ASN A 176 27.99 -6.83 -37.76
N PRO A 177 28.19 -5.97 -36.75
CA PRO A 177 27.83 -4.56 -36.80
C PRO A 177 28.83 -3.68 -37.56
N GLU A 178 29.97 -4.22 -38.01
CA GLU A 178 31.05 -3.42 -38.61
C GLU A 178 30.63 -2.58 -39.83
N PRO A 179 29.77 -3.08 -40.75
CA PRO A 179 29.25 -2.25 -41.85
C PRO A 179 28.49 -1.01 -41.36
N LEU A 180 27.68 -1.14 -40.30
CA LEU A 180 26.94 -0.03 -39.69
C LEU A 180 27.87 0.93 -38.95
N LYS A 181 28.87 0.42 -38.20
CA LYS A 181 29.90 1.26 -37.57
C LYS A 181 30.63 2.12 -38.60
N LYS A 182 31.06 1.49 -39.70
CA LYS A 182 31.76 2.19 -40.79
C LYS A 182 30.87 3.24 -41.45
N ALA A 183 29.60 2.92 -41.74
CA ALA A 183 28.64 3.86 -42.30
C ALA A 183 28.39 5.07 -41.37
N ILE A 184 28.32 4.85 -40.05
CA ILE A 184 28.21 5.90 -39.04
C ILE A 184 29.47 6.76 -39.00
N GLU A 185 30.66 6.17 -39.00
CA GLU A 185 31.93 6.92 -39.02
C GLU A 185 32.05 7.78 -40.29
N ASP A 186 31.68 7.24 -41.44
CA ASP A 186 31.72 7.97 -42.71
C ASP A 186 30.67 9.08 -42.76
N ALA A 187 29.47 8.86 -42.21
CA ALA A 187 28.44 9.89 -42.11
C ALA A 187 28.83 11.02 -41.12
N LYS A 188 29.57 10.70 -40.04
CA LYS A 188 30.07 11.68 -39.06
C LYS A 188 31.17 12.60 -39.62
N LYS A 189 31.91 12.16 -40.65
CA LYS A 189 32.92 12.98 -41.34
C LYS A 189 32.31 14.01 -42.30
N ILE A 190 31.01 13.92 -42.58
CA ILE A 190 30.33 14.87 -43.45
C ILE A 190 30.19 16.18 -42.68
N GLU A 191 30.69 17.28 -43.23
CA GLU A 191 30.53 18.61 -42.64
C GLU A 191 29.30 19.32 -43.21
N LYS A 192 28.73 20.26 -42.45
CA LYS A 192 27.51 20.97 -42.80
C LYS A 192 27.61 21.74 -44.13
N GLY A 193 28.74 22.42 -44.38
CA GLY A 193 28.93 23.30 -45.54
C GLY A 193 27.77 24.28 -45.76
N ASP A 194 27.44 24.55 -47.03
CA ASP A 194 26.33 25.44 -47.45
C ASP A 194 24.95 24.73 -47.46
N LYS A 195 24.71 23.78 -46.55
CA LYS A 195 23.47 22.99 -46.49
C LYS A 195 22.52 23.51 -45.40
N THR A 196 21.21 23.32 -45.59
CA THR A 196 20.20 23.86 -44.66
C THR A 196 20.31 23.25 -43.27
N ALA A 197 19.97 24.01 -42.23
CA ALA A 197 19.97 23.51 -40.84
C ALA A 197 19.03 22.31 -40.66
N ALA A 198 17.89 22.29 -41.37
CA ALA A 198 16.95 21.18 -41.35
C ALA A 198 17.54 19.91 -41.99
N ALA A 199 18.21 20.01 -43.14
CA ALA A 199 18.87 18.86 -43.76
C ALA A 199 20.04 18.36 -42.90
N TRP A 200 20.79 19.29 -42.28
CA TRP A 200 21.86 18.95 -41.35
C TRP A 200 21.34 18.24 -40.10
N GLN A 201 20.22 18.69 -39.55
CA GLN A 201 19.60 18.05 -38.40
C GLN A 201 19.02 16.68 -38.76
N ALA A 202 18.37 16.55 -39.92
CA ALA A 202 17.89 15.26 -40.42
C ALA A 202 19.02 14.23 -40.61
N LEU A 203 20.19 14.67 -41.09
CA LEU A 203 21.38 13.82 -41.13
C LEU A 203 21.87 13.45 -39.73
N LYS A 204 21.93 14.40 -38.80
CA LYS A 204 22.31 14.13 -37.39
C LYS A 204 21.34 13.18 -36.70
N ASP A 205 20.05 13.27 -36.99
CA ASP A 205 19.02 12.38 -36.46
C ASP A 205 19.09 10.98 -37.08
N ALA A 206 19.39 10.88 -38.37
CA ALA A 206 19.66 9.58 -39.02
C ALA A 206 20.93 8.92 -38.47
N ILE A 207 22.00 9.68 -38.24
CA ILE A 207 23.21 9.21 -37.55
C ILE A 207 22.84 8.73 -36.15
N ARG A 208 22.04 9.50 -35.39
CA ARG A 208 21.59 9.12 -34.05
C ARG A 208 20.71 7.86 -34.07
N LYS A 209 19.81 7.70 -35.05
CA LYS A 209 18.99 6.48 -35.23
C LYS A 209 19.87 5.26 -35.54
N ALA A 210 20.87 5.42 -36.41
CA ALA A 210 21.84 4.38 -36.72
C ALA A 210 22.71 4.02 -35.51
N GLU A 211 23.19 5.02 -34.75
CA GLU A 211 23.90 4.81 -33.48
C GLU A 211 23.03 4.14 -32.42
N ASN A 212 21.75 4.49 -32.35
CA ASN A 212 20.79 3.85 -31.47
C ASN A 212 20.53 2.40 -31.90
N THR A 213 20.49 2.11 -33.20
CA THR A 213 20.39 0.73 -33.71
C THR A 213 21.65 -0.07 -33.42
N LEU A 214 22.83 0.57 -33.49
CA LEU A 214 24.10 -0.02 -33.08
C LEU A 214 24.18 -0.30 -31.56
N LYS A 215 23.53 0.56 -30.75
CA LYS A 215 23.44 0.43 -29.29
C LYS A 215 22.30 -0.49 -28.84
N ALA A 216 21.27 -0.67 -29.67
CA ALA A 216 20.11 -1.49 -29.38
C ALA A 216 20.41 -2.98 -29.60
N PRO A 217 19.77 -3.89 -28.84
CA PRO A 217 19.78 -5.31 -29.13
C PRO A 217 19.08 -5.58 -30.46
N VAL A 218 19.78 -6.15 -31.44
CA VAL A 218 19.16 -6.54 -32.72
C VAL A 218 19.12 -8.07 -32.84
N GLU A 219 18.00 -8.59 -33.34
CA GLU A 219 17.70 -10.03 -33.36
C GLU A 219 18.21 -10.73 -34.62
N SER A 220 18.55 -9.98 -35.67
CA SER A 220 19.10 -10.48 -36.93
C SER A 220 20.09 -9.49 -37.55
N GLN A 221 20.93 -9.99 -38.48
CA GLN A 221 21.87 -9.16 -39.25
C GLN A 221 21.14 -8.15 -40.16
N GLU A 222 19.95 -8.51 -40.62
CA GLU A 222 19.11 -7.72 -41.53
C GLU A 222 18.78 -6.33 -40.94
N ILE A 223 18.64 -6.22 -39.62
CA ILE A 223 18.39 -4.94 -38.93
C ILE A 223 19.62 -4.00 -39.03
N TYR A 224 20.85 -4.54 -39.01
CA TYR A 224 22.04 -3.73 -39.24
C TYR A 224 22.14 -3.28 -40.70
N ASP A 225 21.77 -4.16 -41.62
CA ASP A 225 21.82 -3.89 -43.05
C ASP A 225 20.78 -2.81 -43.45
N ASP A 226 19.59 -2.86 -42.87
CA ASP A 226 18.54 -1.83 -43.03
C ASP A 226 18.96 -0.47 -42.47
N ALA A 227 19.58 -0.45 -41.29
CA ALA A 227 20.09 0.78 -40.68
C ALA A 227 21.21 1.43 -41.52
N VAL A 228 22.03 0.61 -42.20
CA VAL A 228 23.02 1.10 -43.17
C VAL A 228 22.32 1.75 -44.37
N ALA A 229 21.29 1.10 -44.93
CA ALA A 229 20.55 1.60 -46.08
C ALA A 229 19.82 2.93 -45.77
N ASP A 230 19.18 3.02 -44.60
CA ASP A 230 18.52 4.24 -44.10
C ASP A 230 19.51 5.41 -43.95
N LEU A 231 20.66 5.15 -43.32
CA LEU A 231 21.69 6.16 -43.11
C LEU A 231 22.29 6.64 -44.44
N GLN A 232 22.55 5.72 -45.38
CA GLN A 232 23.05 6.06 -46.71
C GLN A 232 22.05 6.92 -47.49
N LYS A 233 20.75 6.62 -47.40
CA LYS A 233 19.68 7.43 -48.01
C LYS A 233 19.63 8.84 -47.43
N ALA A 234 19.80 8.98 -46.11
CA ALA A 234 19.88 10.30 -45.44
C ALA A 234 21.11 11.09 -45.88
N VAL A 235 22.27 10.44 -46.02
CA VAL A 235 23.50 11.06 -46.54
C VAL A 235 23.32 11.57 -47.97
N VAL A 236 22.71 10.77 -48.86
CA VAL A 236 22.44 11.18 -50.25
C VAL A 236 21.47 12.37 -50.29
N THR A 237 20.44 12.36 -49.45
CA THR A 237 19.45 13.43 -49.36
C THR A 237 20.07 14.72 -48.83
N PHE A 238 20.92 14.63 -47.80
CA PHE A 238 21.68 15.75 -47.25
C PHE A 238 22.58 16.40 -48.31
N LYS A 239 23.35 15.58 -49.05
CA LYS A 239 24.25 16.06 -50.12
C LYS A 239 23.51 16.81 -51.24
N LYS A 240 22.24 16.48 -51.49
CA LYS A 240 21.36 17.13 -52.47
C LYS A 240 20.68 18.42 -51.98
N SER A 241 20.62 18.67 -50.67
CA SER A 241 20.09 19.94 -50.15
C SER A 241 21.03 21.11 -50.53
N VAL A 242 20.56 22.31 -50.78
CA VAL A 242 21.41 23.52 -50.96
C VAL A 242 20.78 24.64 -50.13
N ASN A 243 21.60 25.51 -49.54
CA ASN A 243 21.21 26.63 -48.67
C ASN A 243 20.06 27.46 -49.25
N GLY A 244 18.85 27.16 -48.80
CA GLY A 244 17.82 28.16 -48.52
C GLY A 244 17.71 28.26 -47.02
N SER A 245 18.36 29.24 -46.41
CA SER A 245 18.10 29.63 -45.02
C SER A 245 16.62 29.96 -44.87
N THR A 246 15.91 29.29 -43.97
CA THR A 246 14.67 29.84 -43.42
C THR A 246 14.91 30.13 -41.95
N GLU A 247 15.44 31.31 -41.66
CA GLU A 247 15.17 31.95 -40.37
C GLU A 247 13.65 31.92 -40.14
N ILE A 248 13.20 31.45 -38.97
CA ILE A 248 11.80 31.61 -38.58
C ILE A 248 11.54 33.10 -38.45
N LYS A 249 10.73 33.63 -39.38
CA LYS A 249 10.29 35.02 -39.34
C LYS A 249 9.10 35.14 -38.42
N ASP A 250 9.03 36.27 -37.72
CA ASP A 250 7.85 36.61 -36.93
C ASP A 250 6.66 36.77 -37.90
N PRO A 251 5.52 36.11 -37.63
CA PRO A 251 4.32 36.29 -38.44
C PRO A 251 3.83 37.74 -38.37
N THR A 252 3.45 38.29 -39.51
CA THR A 252 2.96 39.67 -39.63
C THR A 252 1.45 39.81 -39.56
N GLU A 253 0.73 38.70 -39.74
CA GLU A 253 -0.73 38.66 -39.77
C GLU A 253 -1.31 38.12 -38.46
N GLU A 254 -2.43 38.72 -38.03
CA GLU A 254 -3.21 38.23 -36.89
C GLU A 254 -3.65 36.79 -37.15
N GLY A 255 -3.53 35.92 -36.16
CA GLY A 255 -3.95 34.55 -36.30
C GLY A 255 -3.29 33.59 -35.33
N LYS A 256 -3.59 32.30 -35.52
CA LYS A 256 -2.96 31.21 -34.78
C LYS A 256 -2.05 30.44 -35.70
N TYR A 257 -0.90 30.06 -35.17
CA TYR A 257 0.14 29.34 -35.90
C TYR A 257 0.56 28.11 -35.10
N THR A 258 1.03 27.09 -35.82
CA THR A 258 1.60 25.89 -35.23
C THR A 258 3.12 26.01 -35.26
N LEU A 259 3.74 25.98 -34.10
CA LEU A 259 5.20 25.94 -33.94
C LEU A 259 5.65 24.52 -33.56
N THR A 260 6.87 24.18 -33.97
CA THR A 260 7.65 23.09 -33.36
C THR A 260 8.88 23.68 -32.67
N PHE A 261 9.45 22.96 -31.72
CA PHE A 261 10.62 23.43 -30.98
C PHE A 261 11.59 22.31 -30.62
N LEU A 262 12.82 22.74 -30.36
CA LEU A 262 13.86 21.97 -29.70
C LEU A 262 14.21 22.63 -28.36
N ALA A 263 14.38 21.82 -27.32
CA ALA A 263 14.84 22.20 -26.01
C ALA A 263 16.10 21.39 -25.67
N ASN A 264 17.18 22.11 -25.39
CA ASN A 264 18.49 21.57 -25.06
C ASN A 264 18.90 21.96 -23.64
N GLU A 265 19.80 21.20 -23.04
CA GLU A 265 20.42 21.57 -21.77
C GLU A 265 21.08 22.94 -21.89
N GLU A 266 21.04 23.74 -20.81
CA GLU A 266 21.51 25.12 -20.84
C GLU A 266 22.98 25.21 -21.28
N GLY A 267 23.23 25.93 -22.37
CA GLY A 267 24.55 26.10 -22.97
C GLY A 267 25.09 24.88 -23.73
N GLN A 268 24.28 23.84 -23.96
CA GLN A 268 24.70 22.61 -24.65
C GLN A 268 23.81 22.30 -25.87
N GLU A 269 24.30 21.44 -26.76
CA GLU A 269 23.53 20.91 -27.90
C GLU A 269 22.79 19.59 -27.57
N THR A 270 22.89 19.12 -26.33
CA THR A 270 22.23 17.91 -25.81
C THR A 270 20.76 18.21 -25.49
N SER A 271 19.84 17.30 -25.82
CA SER A 271 18.41 17.52 -25.59
C SER A 271 18.07 17.54 -24.09
N SER A 272 17.29 18.53 -23.67
CA SER A 272 16.80 18.65 -22.30
C SER A 272 15.60 17.73 -22.05
N MET A 273 15.44 17.26 -20.81
CA MET A 273 14.22 16.56 -20.37
C MET A 273 12.94 17.38 -20.65
N ILE A 274 13.03 18.71 -20.71
CA ILE A 274 11.91 19.60 -21.06
C ILE A 274 11.33 19.27 -22.45
N GLN A 275 12.15 18.79 -23.40
CA GLN A 275 11.70 18.37 -24.73
C GLN A 275 10.63 17.28 -24.67
N GLY A 276 10.72 16.37 -23.70
CA GLY A 276 9.82 15.23 -23.57
C GLY A 276 8.60 15.46 -22.67
N VAL A 277 8.58 16.58 -21.95
CA VAL A 277 7.55 16.94 -20.95
C VAL A 277 6.39 17.74 -21.56
N PHE A 278 6.63 18.39 -22.70
CA PHE A 278 5.63 19.14 -23.44
C PHE A 278 5.30 18.48 -24.78
N ASP A 279 4.10 18.75 -25.28
CA ASP A 279 3.66 18.32 -26.61
C ASP A 279 4.60 18.85 -27.70
N LYS A 280 4.83 18.06 -28.75
CA LYS A 280 5.74 18.41 -29.87
C LYS A 280 5.28 19.65 -30.64
N LYS A 281 3.97 19.96 -30.61
CA LYS A 281 3.38 21.14 -31.24
C LYS A 281 3.05 22.19 -30.20
N VAL A 282 3.36 23.44 -30.53
CA VAL A 282 3.17 24.59 -29.66
C VAL A 282 2.34 25.63 -30.37
N LYS A 283 1.34 26.18 -29.68
CA LYS A 283 0.41 27.15 -30.25
C LYS A 283 0.97 28.55 -30.12
N LEU A 284 1.14 29.26 -31.22
CA LEU A 284 1.41 30.70 -31.24
C LEU A 284 0.12 31.44 -31.57
N SER A 285 -0.19 32.49 -30.82
CA SER A 285 -1.29 33.42 -31.09
C SER A 285 -0.75 34.82 -31.29
N VAL A 286 -1.02 35.39 -32.46
CA VAL A 286 -0.70 36.78 -32.82
C VAL A 286 -1.99 37.59 -32.68
N LYS A 287 -1.98 38.59 -31.81
CA LYS A 287 -3.15 39.45 -31.53
C LYS A 287 -3.22 40.62 -32.52
N PRO A 288 -4.37 41.34 -32.61
CA PRO A 288 -4.51 42.51 -33.49
C PRO A 288 -3.45 43.62 -33.26
N ASP A 289 -2.98 43.76 -32.03
CA ASP A 289 -1.92 44.71 -31.65
C ASP A 289 -0.50 44.21 -31.97
N LYS A 290 -0.39 43.07 -32.68
CA LYS A 290 0.84 42.35 -33.03
C LYS A 290 1.60 41.77 -31.84
N SER A 291 1.04 41.78 -30.63
CA SER A 291 1.61 41.04 -29.51
C SER A 291 1.44 39.54 -29.71
N MET A 292 2.43 38.78 -29.27
CA MET A 292 2.50 37.33 -29.46
C MET A 292 2.49 36.59 -28.12
N GLU A 293 1.74 35.49 -28.07
CA GLU A 293 1.73 34.56 -26.94
C GLU A 293 1.91 33.13 -27.42
N VAL A 294 2.75 32.38 -26.70
CA VAL A 294 3.05 30.98 -26.98
C VAL A 294 2.42 30.13 -25.88
N THR A 295 1.71 29.07 -26.28
CA THR A 295 1.03 28.15 -25.35
C THR A 295 1.55 26.73 -25.52
N PHE A 296 2.20 26.24 -24.47
CA PHE A 296 2.71 24.87 -24.38
C PHE A 296 1.71 23.96 -23.67
N LEU A 297 1.52 22.73 -24.15
CA LEU A 297 0.75 21.72 -23.47
C LEU A 297 1.68 20.78 -22.70
N ASN A 298 1.51 20.71 -21.39
CA ASN A 298 2.16 19.72 -20.54
C ASN A 298 1.19 18.55 -20.30
N ASP A 299 1.52 17.38 -20.83
CA ASP A 299 0.72 16.16 -20.75
C ASP A 299 1.43 14.99 -20.06
N LYS A 300 2.69 15.19 -19.66
CA LYS A 300 3.50 14.24 -18.88
C LYS A 300 4.01 14.87 -17.60
N PHE A 301 4.09 14.09 -16.53
CA PHE A 301 4.55 14.57 -15.21
C PHE A 301 3.76 15.78 -14.70
N THR A 302 2.47 15.85 -15.01
CA THR A 302 1.60 17.02 -14.79
C THR A 302 1.40 17.37 -13.32
N GLU A 303 1.47 16.39 -12.43
CA GLU A 303 1.45 16.58 -10.97
C GLU A 303 2.79 17.09 -10.41
N SER A 304 3.89 16.89 -11.16
CA SER A 304 5.23 17.26 -10.72
C SER A 304 5.67 18.63 -11.20
N LEU A 305 5.14 19.12 -12.33
CA LEU A 305 5.44 20.46 -12.85
C LEU A 305 4.61 21.53 -12.11
N ILE A 306 5.26 22.26 -11.20
CA ILE A 306 4.64 23.31 -10.38
C ILE A 306 4.40 24.57 -11.21
N ASP A 307 5.41 24.97 -11.99
CA ASP A 307 5.39 26.21 -12.77
C ASP A 307 6.36 26.14 -13.98
N PHE A 308 6.08 26.94 -15.01
CA PHE A 308 6.90 27.02 -16.22
C PHE A 308 6.89 28.44 -16.76
N SER A 309 8.00 28.88 -17.37
CA SER A 309 8.08 30.15 -18.10
C SER A 309 9.11 30.07 -19.24
N LEU A 310 8.93 30.92 -20.24
CA LEU A 310 9.83 31.13 -21.37
C LEU A 310 10.35 32.57 -21.31
N SER A 311 11.66 32.75 -21.46
CA SER A 311 12.28 34.07 -21.35
C SER A 311 11.88 34.98 -22.51
N THR A 312 11.53 36.22 -22.18
CA THR A 312 11.23 37.30 -23.12
C THR A 312 12.02 38.53 -22.71
N ASP A 313 12.86 39.01 -23.62
CA ASP A 313 13.76 40.17 -23.44
C ASP A 313 14.61 40.06 -22.16
N GLY A 314 15.15 38.85 -21.92
CA GLY A 314 16.00 38.54 -20.77
C GLY A 314 15.28 38.35 -19.44
N LYS A 315 13.94 38.40 -19.40
CA LYS A 315 13.13 38.18 -18.18
C LYS A 315 12.18 36.99 -18.34
N PHE A 316 11.75 36.40 -17.23
CA PHE A 316 10.76 35.33 -17.23
C PHE A 316 9.37 35.86 -16.82
N PRO A 317 8.49 36.17 -17.79
CA PRO A 317 7.11 36.55 -17.48
C PRO A 317 6.34 35.40 -16.83
N HIS A 318 5.33 35.72 -16.01
CA HIS A 318 4.49 34.69 -15.38
C HIS A 318 3.64 33.97 -16.43
N ALA A 319 3.71 32.65 -16.48
CA ALA A 319 2.82 31.88 -17.33
C ALA A 319 1.40 31.82 -16.75
N VAL A 320 0.41 31.88 -17.63
CA VAL A 320 -0.97 31.57 -17.29
C VAL A 320 -1.17 30.06 -17.43
N ARG A 321 -1.44 29.38 -16.32
CA ARG A 321 -1.71 27.94 -16.27
C ARG A 321 -3.21 27.66 -16.36
N LYS A 322 -3.63 26.81 -17.30
CA LYS A 322 -5.03 26.42 -17.51
C LYS A 322 -5.17 24.90 -17.67
N GLY A 323 -6.19 24.29 -17.09
CA GLY A 323 -6.46 22.85 -17.26
C GLY A 323 -6.92 22.52 -18.68
N PHE A 324 -6.45 21.39 -19.22
CA PHE A 324 -6.72 20.93 -20.58
C PHE A 324 -7.38 19.53 -20.57
N GLY A 325 -8.45 19.36 -21.36
CA GLY A 325 -9.24 18.12 -21.44
C GLY A 325 -10.34 18.00 -20.37
N GLU A 326 -10.83 16.76 -20.16
CA GLU A 326 -11.83 16.47 -19.13
C GLU A 326 -11.21 16.35 -17.74
N LYS A 327 -12.02 16.65 -16.71
CA LYS A 327 -11.64 16.42 -15.31
C LYS A 327 -11.84 14.96 -14.94
N ASP A 328 -10.94 14.43 -14.13
CA ASP A 328 -11.13 13.14 -13.47
C ASP A 328 -12.23 13.22 -12.37
N LYS A 329 -12.48 12.08 -11.72
CA LYS A 329 -13.49 11.96 -10.65
C LYS A 329 -13.17 12.83 -9.42
N ASP A 330 -11.92 13.24 -9.25
CA ASP A 330 -11.43 14.07 -8.14
C ASP A 330 -11.34 15.56 -8.53
N GLY A 331 -11.66 15.90 -9.79
CA GLY A 331 -11.69 17.26 -10.32
C GLY A 331 -10.37 17.75 -10.91
N ASN A 332 -9.37 16.89 -11.07
CA ASN A 332 -8.06 17.22 -11.63
C ASN A 332 -8.03 17.04 -13.15
N TYR A 333 -7.10 17.71 -13.84
CA TYR A 333 -6.91 17.57 -15.29
C TYR A 333 -5.71 16.67 -15.58
N SER A 334 -5.81 15.86 -16.64
CA SER A 334 -4.71 15.02 -17.11
C SER A 334 -3.61 15.78 -17.86
N ALA A 335 -3.83 17.05 -18.21
CA ALA A 335 -2.88 17.93 -18.87
C ALA A 335 -3.16 19.41 -18.55
N TYR A 336 -2.16 20.27 -18.75
CA TYR A 336 -2.25 21.71 -18.49
C TYR A 336 -1.58 22.53 -19.59
N GLU A 337 -2.23 23.61 -20.01
CA GLU A 337 -1.66 24.64 -20.88
C GLU A 337 -0.90 25.67 -20.04
N TYR A 338 0.27 26.10 -20.55
CA TYR A 338 1.06 27.22 -20.03
C TYR A 338 1.23 28.26 -21.13
N THR A 339 0.58 29.40 -20.98
CA THR A 339 0.64 30.51 -21.94
C THR A 339 1.60 31.59 -21.46
N VAL A 340 2.54 31.99 -22.33
CA VAL A 340 3.61 32.94 -22.03
C VAL A 340 3.72 33.99 -23.15
N PRO A 341 3.83 35.29 -22.84
CA PRO A 341 4.06 36.32 -23.86
C PRO A 341 5.48 36.25 -24.43
N VAL A 342 5.62 36.48 -25.74
CA VAL A 342 6.91 36.52 -26.45
C VAL A 342 7.04 37.75 -27.32
N SER A 343 8.25 38.28 -27.44
CA SER A 343 8.58 39.46 -28.25
C SER A 343 8.96 39.12 -29.70
N ASN A 344 9.49 37.91 -29.95
CA ASN A 344 9.89 37.42 -31.27
C ASN A 344 10.10 35.88 -31.25
N LEU A 345 10.27 35.25 -32.41
CA LEU A 345 10.54 33.82 -32.57
C LEU A 345 11.99 33.55 -33.04
N LYS A 346 12.69 34.60 -33.47
CA LYS A 346 14.01 34.50 -34.14
C LYS A 346 15.15 34.06 -33.24
N GLN A 347 15.07 34.33 -31.94
CA GLN A 347 16.17 34.10 -31.00
C GLN A 347 15.95 32.82 -30.19
N ALA A 348 17.04 32.09 -29.92
CA ALA A 348 17.07 31.08 -28.87
C ALA A 348 16.76 31.75 -27.52
N ARG A 349 15.93 31.10 -26.70
CA ARG A 349 15.41 31.63 -25.44
C ARG A 349 15.69 30.67 -24.31
N LYS A 350 15.79 31.17 -23.09
CA LYS A 350 15.84 30.30 -21.92
C LYS A 350 14.43 29.89 -21.51
N VAL A 351 14.24 28.64 -21.14
CA VAL A 351 13.07 28.17 -20.40
C VAL A 351 13.43 27.99 -18.93
N ALA A 352 12.44 28.12 -18.07
CA ALA A 352 12.55 27.85 -16.64
C ALA A 352 11.38 26.96 -16.20
N ALA A 353 11.67 25.85 -15.53
CA ALA A 353 10.68 24.92 -14.99
C ALA A 353 10.92 24.65 -13.49
N LEU A 354 9.86 24.73 -12.69
CA LEU A 354 9.88 24.40 -11.27
C LEU A 354 9.20 23.05 -11.05
N VAL A 355 9.94 22.08 -10.53
CA VAL A 355 9.51 20.68 -10.49
C VAL A 355 9.63 20.12 -9.07
N SER A 356 8.55 19.52 -8.56
CA SER A 356 8.50 19.02 -7.17
C SER A 356 9.44 17.85 -6.91
N ILE A 357 9.57 16.91 -7.85
CA ILE A 357 10.47 15.76 -7.72
C ILE A 357 11.95 16.15 -7.73
N MET A 358 12.28 17.34 -8.21
CA MET A 358 13.64 17.91 -8.18
C MET A 358 13.85 18.82 -6.96
N GLY A 359 12.95 18.75 -5.96
CA GLY A 359 13.03 19.51 -4.72
C GLY A 359 12.37 20.90 -4.75
N GLY A 360 11.73 21.28 -5.86
CA GLY A 360 10.99 22.53 -5.96
C GLY A 360 9.73 22.55 -5.08
N GLN A 361 9.43 23.67 -4.46
CA GLN A 361 8.26 23.84 -3.60
C GLN A 361 7.28 24.88 -4.18
N ILE A 362 6.01 24.82 -3.79
CA ILE A 362 5.00 25.80 -4.24
C ILE A 362 5.38 27.24 -3.84
N ASP A 363 6.07 27.40 -2.71
CA ASP A 363 6.52 28.70 -2.21
C ASP A 363 7.73 29.24 -3.00
N ASP A 364 8.34 28.42 -3.86
CA ASP A 364 9.45 28.83 -4.73
C ASP A 364 8.96 29.45 -6.04
N LYS A 365 7.64 29.49 -6.28
CA LYS A 365 7.08 30.07 -7.50
C LYS A 365 7.57 31.50 -7.70
N TYR A 366 7.97 31.81 -8.93
CA TYR A 366 8.51 33.10 -9.38
C TYR A 366 9.93 33.42 -8.87
N ASN A 367 10.55 32.53 -8.08
CA ASN A 367 11.97 32.60 -7.77
C ASN A 367 12.77 31.78 -8.79
N TYR A 368 13.03 32.37 -9.96
CA TYR A 368 13.65 31.71 -11.11
C TYR A 368 15.09 31.22 -10.91
N ASP A 369 15.74 31.54 -9.79
CA ASP A 369 17.03 30.95 -9.41
C ASP A 369 16.89 29.52 -8.89
N LYS A 370 15.69 29.14 -8.43
CA LYS A 370 15.36 27.78 -8.01
C LYS A 370 14.78 26.91 -9.13
N TYR A 371 14.58 27.48 -10.32
CA TYR A 371 14.02 26.77 -11.47
C TYR A 371 15.15 26.08 -12.24
N SER A 372 14.86 24.88 -12.76
CA SER A 372 15.73 24.26 -13.76
C SER A 372 15.60 25.02 -15.08
N LYS A 373 16.75 25.32 -15.71
CA LYS A 373 16.82 26.11 -16.95
C LYS A 373 17.28 25.25 -18.13
N ALA A 374 16.87 25.64 -19.32
CA ALA A 374 17.26 25.00 -20.57
C ALA A 374 17.18 26.01 -21.73
N ASP A 375 17.83 25.72 -22.85
CA ASP A 375 17.74 26.55 -24.06
C ASP A 375 16.65 26.02 -24.99
N LEU A 376 15.81 26.89 -25.52
CA LEU A 376 14.70 26.57 -26.41
C LEU A 376 14.80 27.34 -27.72
N LEU A 377 14.63 26.63 -28.83
CA LEU A 377 14.62 27.16 -30.19
C LEU A 377 13.37 26.67 -30.93
N PHE A 378 12.60 27.58 -31.52
CA PHE A 378 11.54 27.19 -32.46
C PHE A 378 12.17 26.72 -33.77
N THR A 379 11.67 25.62 -34.32
CA THR A 379 12.25 24.93 -35.50
C THR A 379 11.39 25.02 -36.75
N SER A 380 10.08 25.24 -36.60
CA SER A 380 9.20 25.56 -37.72
C SER A 380 8.05 26.46 -37.27
N ILE A 381 7.47 27.17 -38.24
CA ILE A 381 6.20 27.88 -38.11
C ILE A 381 5.32 27.51 -39.31
N GLU A 382 4.07 27.16 -39.02
CA GLU A 382 3.04 26.89 -40.02
C GLU A 382 1.81 27.74 -39.71
N GLU A 383 1.20 28.31 -40.75
CA GLU A 383 -0.05 29.04 -40.64
C GLU A 383 -1.20 28.09 -40.23
N GLY A 384 -2.04 28.56 -39.29
CA GLY A 384 -3.12 27.77 -38.71
C GLY A 384 -2.68 26.95 -37.50
N TRP A 385 -3.59 26.79 -36.53
CA TRP A 385 -3.41 25.88 -35.40
C TRP A 385 -3.98 24.50 -35.73
N LYS A 386 -3.12 23.48 -35.79
CA LYS A 386 -3.47 22.10 -36.19
C LYS A 386 -3.80 21.17 -35.02
N GLY A 387 -4.02 21.70 -33.81
CA GLY A 387 -4.16 20.89 -32.61
C GLY A 387 -2.82 20.40 -32.05
N TYR A 388 -2.85 19.89 -30.82
CA TYR A 388 -1.70 19.27 -30.19
C TYR A 388 -1.41 17.89 -30.80
N GLN A 389 -0.15 17.45 -30.80
CA GLN A 389 0.21 16.13 -31.32
C GLN A 389 -0.50 15.02 -30.53
N LYS A 390 -0.68 15.18 -29.23
CA LYS A 390 -1.48 14.30 -28.37
C LYS A 390 -2.91 14.10 -28.89
N GLU A 391 -3.58 15.16 -29.33
CA GLU A 391 -4.95 15.07 -29.85
C GLU A 391 -4.98 14.28 -31.16
N ILE A 392 -3.99 14.50 -32.03
CA ILE A 392 -3.84 13.78 -33.30
C ILE A 392 -3.49 12.31 -33.07
N ASP A 393 -2.62 12.01 -32.11
CA ASP A 393 -2.25 10.65 -31.74
C ASP A 393 -3.47 9.89 -31.18
N GLN A 394 -4.33 10.58 -30.42
CA GLN A 394 -5.59 10.03 -29.91
C GLN A 394 -6.63 9.80 -31.01
N GLU A 395 -6.74 10.70 -32.00
CA GLU A 395 -7.63 10.52 -33.16
C GLU A 395 -7.24 9.32 -34.04
N ASN A 396 -5.95 8.95 -34.06
CA ASN A 396 -5.43 7.82 -34.83
C ASN A 396 -5.30 6.51 -34.03
N GLU A 397 -5.72 6.49 -32.76
CA GLU A 397 -5.66 5.29 -31.92
C GLU A 397 -6.77 4.32 -32.34
N LEU A 398 -6.38 3.13 -32.83
CA LEU A 398 -7.34 2.07 -33.11
C LEU A 398 -8.06 1.70 -31.80
N VAL A 399 -9.40 1.72 -31.83
CA VAL A 399 -10.27 1.41 -30.69
C VAL A 399 -11.28 0.34 -31.06
N GLY A 400 -11.90 -0.26 -30.05
CA GLY A 400 -12.95 -1.25 -30.28
C GLY A 400 -12.39 -2.52 -30.89
N ILE A 401 -13.11 -3.04 -31.89
CA ILE A 401 -12.78 -4.34 -32.48
C ILE A 401 -11.52 -4.30 -33.34
N GLU A 402 -11.22 -3.17 -33.98
CA GLU A 402 -10.04 -3.03 -34.85
C GLU A 402 -8.74 -3.13 -34.05
N ARG A 403 -8.74 -2.64 -32.79
CA ARG A 403 -7.60 -2.86 -31.90
C ARG A 403 -7.39 -4.33 -31.59
N LEU A 404 -8.48 -5.06 -31.31
CA LEU A 404 -8.38 -6.49 -31.04
C LEU A 404 -7.85 -7.25 -32.27
N LYS A 405 -8.37 -6.96 -33.46
CA LYS A 405 -7.89 -7.58 -34.70
C LYS A 405 -6.38 -7.39 -34.86
N GLN A 406 -5.89 -6.17 -34.66
CA GLN A 406 -4.45 -5.88 -34.75
C GLN A 406 -3.61 -6.76 -33.81
N GLU A 407 -4.06 -6.94 -32.57
CA GLU A 407 -3.35 -7.77 -31.59
C GLU A 407 -3.40 -9.26 -31.96
N LEU A 408 -4.53 -9.75 -32.48
CA LEU A 408 -4.66 -11.14 -32.93
C LEU A 408 -3.82 -11.42 -34.18
N ILE A 409 -3.72 -10.45 -35.11
CA ILE A 409 -2.82 -10.50 -36.27
C ILE A 409 -1.37 -10.55 -35.78
N ALA A 410 -1.00 -9.72 -34.81
CA ALA A 410 0.35 -9.72 -34.22
C ALA A 410 0.70 -11.05 -33.53
N LEU A 411 -0.31 -11.77 -33.01
CA LEU A 411 -0.18 -13.14 -32.50
C LEU A 411 -0.12 -14.21 -33.60
N GLY A 412 -0.18 -13.82 -34.88
CA GLY A 412 -0.07 -14.70 -36.03
C GLY A 412 -1.32 -15.53 -36.30
N LEU A 413 -2.50 -15.07 -35.89
CA LEU A 413 -3.77 -15.75 -36.18
C LEU A 413 -4.26 -15.54 -37.61
N ASP A 414 -3.92 -14.41 -38.22
CA ASP A 414 -4.15 -14.18 -39.65
C ASP A 414 -3.20 -15.10 -40.44
N LYS A 415 -3.76 -16.14 -41.06
CA LYS A 415 -2.97 -17.14 -41.79
C LYS A 415 -2.87 -16.83 -43.28
N ASN A 416 -3.76 -15.99 -43.79
CA ASN A 416 -3.86 -15.66 -45.21
C ASN A 416 -3.26 -14.27 -45.52
N ASN A 417 -2.85 -13.52 -44.49
CA ASN A 417 -2.32 -12.16 -44.51
C ASN A 417 -3.28 -11.14 -45.16
N ASP A 418 -4.59 -11.30 -44.98
CA ASP A 418 -5.62 -10.37 -45.47
C ASP A 418 -5.92 -9.22 -44.51
N ASN A 419 -5.27 -9.20 -43.34
CA ASN A 419 -5.49 -8.26 -42.22
C ASN A 419 -6.89 -8.33 -41.62
N GLU A 420 -7.63 -9.41 -41.85
CA GLU A 420 -8.87 -9.75 -41.16
C GLU A 420 -8.67 -10.99 -40.28
N ILE A 421 -9.59 -11.18 -39.33
CA ILE A 421 -9.60 -12.38 -38.49
C ILE A 421 -10.98 -13.02 -38.58
N THR A 422 -11.04 -14.19 -39.20
CA THR A 422 -12.28 -14.94 -39.39
C THR A 422 -12.59 -15.86 -38.20
N LYS A 423 -13.84 -16.33 -38.10
CA LYS A 423 -14.21 -17.35 -37.10
C LYS A 423 -13.45 -18.66 -37.29
N ASP A 424 -13.13 -19.02 -38.53
CA ASP A 424 -12.40 -20.24 -38.85
C ASP A 424 -10.93 -20.15 -38.41
N GLU A 425 -10.30 -18.98 -38.54
CA GLU A 425 -8.95 -18.73 -38.02
C GLU A 425 -8.93 -18.72 -36.49
N MET A 426 -9.93 -18.10 -35.86
CA MET A 426 -10.10 -18.13 -34.40
C MET A 426 -10.25 -19.57 -33.87
N ALA A 427 -11.02 -20.40 -34.56
CA ALA A 427 -11.23 -21.81 -34.19
C ALA A 427 -9.96 -22.66 -34.33
N GLN A 428 -8.99 -22.23 -35.14
CA GLN A 428 -7.71 -22.90 -35.34
C GLN A 428 -6.65 -22.55 -34.30
N TYR A 429 -6.96 -21.68 -33.32
CA TYR A 429 -6.04 -21.33 -32.25
C TYR A 429 -5.58 -22.57 -31.46
N LYS A 430 -4.27 -22.84 -31.42
CA LYS A 430 -3.73 -24.12 -30.91
C LYS A 430 -3.17 -24.05 -29.50
N ASP A 431 -2.86 -22.87 -29.01
CA ASP A 431 -2.24 -22.72 -27.70
C ASP A 431 -3.27 -22.85 -26.58
N ASP A 432 -2.81 -23.34 -25.42
CA ASP A 432 -3.65 -23.49 -24.25
C ASP A 432 -3.87 -22.17 -23.49
N LYS A 433 -3.14 -21.10 -23.85
CA LYS A 433 -3.21 -19.79 -23.18
C LYS A 433 -3.23 -18.65 -24.18
N LEU A 434 -4.32 -17.88 -24.19
CA LEU A 434 -4.38 -16.60 -24.91
C LEU A 434 -4.15 -15.44 -23.93
N VAL A 435 -3.13 -14.63 -24.22
CA VAL A 435 -2.73 -13.47 -23.41
C VAL A 435 -2.86 -12.21 -24.25
N LEU A 436 -3.79 -11.34 -23.85
CA LEU A 436 -4.09 -10.05 -24.48
C LEU A 436 -4.14 -8.94 -23.42
N ASN A 437 -3.18 -8.94 -22.51
CA ASN A 437 -3.14 -8.01 -21.40
C ASN A 437 -2.48 -6.67 -21.80
N ASN A 438 -3.00 -5.55 -21.29
CA ASN A 438 -2.47 -4.21 -21.57
C ASN A 438 -2.43 -3.84 -23.07
N CYS A 439 -3.43 -4.29 -23.82
CA CYS A 439 -3.59 -4.05 -25.26
C CYS A 439 -4.57 -2.90 -25.56
N GLY A 440 -5.08 -2.21 -24.54
CA GLY A 440 -6.03 -1.10 -24.70
C GLY A 440 -7.44 -1.53 -25.13
N LEU A 441 -7.78 -2.82 -25.04
CA LEU A 441 -9.01 -3.39 -25.60
C LEU A 441 -10.28 -2.83 -24.96
N THR A 442 -11.28 -2.51 -25.77
CA THR A 442 -12.63 -2.15 -25.32
C THR A 442 -13.71 -3.13 -25.78
N ASP A 443 -13.48 -3.84 -26.88
CA ASP A 443 -14.33 -4.88 -27.45
C ASP A 443 -13.57 -6.21 -27.49
N ILE A 444 -14.23 -7.29 -27.08
CA ILE A 444 -13.70 -8.66 -27.02
C ILE A 444 -14.64 -9.70 -27.66
N SER A 445 -15.65 -9.24 -28.41
CA SER A 445 -16.71 -10.08 -28.96
C SER A 445 -16.19 -11.15 -29.93
N MET A 446 -15.12 -10.88 -30.69
CA MET A 446 -14.53 -11.87 -31.60
C MET A 446 -13.90 -13.07 -30.88
N LEU A 447 -13.61 -12.98 -29.58
CA LEU A 447 -13.05 -14.09 -28.80
C LEU A 447 -14.07 -15.20 -28.52
N GLU A 448 -15.37 -15.01 -28.80
CA GLU A 448 -16.42 -16.04 -28.70
C GLU A 448 -16.09 -17.32 -29.51
N GLY A 449 -15.28 -17.19 -30.56
CA GLY A 449 -14.89 -18.29 -31.46
C GLY A 449 -13.73 -19.15 -30.98
N LEU A 450 -13.15 -18.88 -29.80
CA LEU A 450 -11.99 -19.62 -29.32
C LEU A 450 -12.31 -21.10 -29.01
N PRO A 451 -11.40 -22.02 -29.33
CA PRO A 451 -11.64 -23.45 -29.23
C PRO A 451 -11.58 -23.96 -27.78
N ALA A 452 -12.14 -25.16 -27.58
CA ALA A 452 -12.15 -25.85 -26.29
C ALA A 452 -10.76 -26.20 -25.73
N THR A 453 -9.70 -26.12 -26.55
CA THR A 453 -8.31 -26.34 -26.15
C THR A 453 -7.76 -25.22 -25.28
N VAL A 454 -8.36 -24.01 -25.32
CA VAL A 454 -7.95 -22.87 -24.49
C VAL A 454 -8.27 -23.15 -23.02
N LYS A 455 -7.23 -23.10 -22.20
CA LYS A 455 -7.28 -23.30 -20.74
C LYS A 455 -7.12 -22.01 -19.95
N THR A 456 -6.43 -21.01 -20.48
CA THR A 456 -6.29 -19.69 -19.85
C THR A 456 -6.64 -18.59 -20.83
N LEU A 457 -7.49 -17.67 -20.40
CA LEU A 457 -7.76 -16.41 -21.10
C LEU A 457 -7.39 -15.25 -20.18
N ASP A 458 -6.35 -14.50 -20.56
CA ASP A 458 -5.86 -13.32 -19.85
C ASP A 458 -6.18 -12.05 -20.64
N LEU A 459 -7.07 -11.23 -20.10
CA LEU A 459 -7.52 -9.94 -20.65
C LEU A 459 -7.24 -8.79 -19.68
N CYS A 460 -6.25 -8.94 -18.79
CA CYS A 460 -5.99 -7.97 -17.73
C CYS A 460 -5.51 -6.61 -18.27
N LYS A 461 -5.75 -5.53 -17.50
CA LYS A 461 -5.27 -4.16 -17.78
C LYS A 461 -5.75 -3.61 -19.13
N ASN A 462 -6.99 -3.89 -19.50
CA ASN A 462 -7.63 -3.32 -20.68
C ASN A 462 -8.69 -2.29 -20.28
N ASN A 463 -9.49 -1.84 -21.25
CA ASN A 463 -10.57 -0.87 -21.06
C ASN A 463 -11.96 -1.51 -21.21
N ILE A 464 -12.08 -2.83 -20.98
CA ILE A 464 -13.31 -3.62 -21.21
C ILE A 464 -14.38 -3.17 -20.22
N LYS A 465 -15.57 -2.80 -20.73
CA LYS A 465 -16.71 -2.36 -19.92
C LYS A 465 -17.78 -3.44 -19.76
N GLU A 466 -17.90 -4.31 -20.75
CA GLU A 466 -18.95 -5.33 -20.85
C GLU A 466 -18.33 -6.63 -21.35
N ILE A 467 -18.78 -7.75 -20.78
CA ILE A 467 -18.41 -9.09 -21.24
C ILE A 467 -19.53 -9.60 -22.14
N PRO A 468 -19.23 -10.04 -23.38
CA PRO A 468 -20.22 -10.71 -24.23
C PRO A 468 -20.77 -11.96 -23.53
N LYS A 469 -22.10 -12.14 -23.53
CA LYS A 469 -22.76 -13.24 -22.82
C LYS A 469 -22.24 -14.63 -23.20
N ASN A 470 -21.87 -14.81 -24.48
CA ASN A 470 -21.42 -16.10 -25.01
C ASN A 470 -19.89 -16.21 -25.09
N LEU A 471 -19.13 -15.24 -24.55
CA LEU A 471 -17.67 -15.17 -24.65
C LEU A 471 -17.02 -16.53 -24.37
N LEU A 472 -17.39 -17.19 -23.28
CA LEU A 472 -16.74 -18.42 -22.80
C LEU A 472 -17.41 -19.71 -23.27
N LYS A 473 -18.48 -19.64 -24.07
CA LYS A 473 -19.35 -20.79 -24.37
C LYS A 473 -18.61 -21.95 -25.05
N SER A 474 -17.71 -21.65 -25.97
CA SER A 474 -16.96 -22.65 -26.75
C SER A 474 -15.72 -23.19 -26.01
N MET A 475 -15.20 -22.43 -25.03
CA MET A 475 -14.00 -22.74 -24.27
C MET A 475 -14.27 -23.74 -23.13
N THR A 476 -14.79 -24.91 -23.44
CA THR A 476 -15.20 -25.93 -22.43
C THR A 476 -14.03 -26.49 -21.60
N GLY A 477 -12.79 -26.36 -22.10
CA GLY A 477 -11.55 -26.70 -21.38
C GLY A 477 -11.00 -25.59 -20.49
N LEU A 478 -11.66 -24.42 -20.40
CA LEU A 478 -11.15 -23.26 -19.67
C LEU A 478 -10.97 -23.57 -18.18
N GLU A 479 -9.76 -23.32 -17.68
CA GLU A 479 -9.37 -23.47 -16.28
C GLU A 479 -9.21 -22.10 -15.59
N ASN A 480 -8.74 -21.08 -16.32
CA ASN A 480 -8.45 -19.75 -15.76
C ASN A 480 -9.03 -18.62 -16.63
N PHE A 481 -9.75 -17.69 -16.01
CA PHE A 481 -10.28 -16.50 -16.67
C PHE A 481 -9.92 -15.25 -15.88
N TRP A 482 -9.06 -14.41 -16.45
CA TRP A 482 -8.53 -13.22 -15.78
C TRP A 482 -8.89 -11.96 -16.56
N VAL A 483 -9.62 -11.06 -15.92
CA VAL A 483 -10.09 -9.78 -16.49
C VAL A 483 -9.79 -8.62 -15.54
N GLU A 484 -8.65 -8.70 -14.86
CA GLU A 484 -8.28 -7.73 -13.83
C GLU A 484 -8.03 -6.33 -14.40
N ASN A 485 -8.21 -5.29 -13.58
CA ASN A 485 -7.91 -3.89 -13.95
C ASN A 485 -8.59 -3.47 -15.25
N ASN A 486 -9.89 -3.76 -15.35
CA ASN A 486 -10.78 -3.35 -16.44
C ASN A 486 -11.87 -2.39 -15.90
N LYS A 487 -12.93 -2.17 -16.68
CA LYS A 487 -14.05 -1.29 -16.32
C LYS A 487 -15.39 -2.05 -16.25
N ILE A 488 -15.34 -3.37 -16.08
CA ILE A 488 -16.51 -4.28 -16.11
C ILE A 488 -17.48 -3.95 -14.99
N ARG A 489 -18.77 -3.87 -15.30
CA ARG A 489 -19.82 -3.50 -14.33
C ARG A 489 -20.68 -4.68 -13.87
N ASP A 490 -20.84 -5.67 -14.74
CA ASP A 490 -21.77 -6.79 -14.52
C ASP A 490 -21.16 -8.09 -15.05
N ILE A 491 -21.48 -9.20 -14.38
CA ILE A 491 -21.16 -10.55 -14.86
C ILE A 491 -22.39 -11.05 -15.63
N PRO A 492 -22.30 -11.34 -16.94
CA PRO A 492 -23.43 -11.87 -17.68
C PRO A 492 -23.95 -13.17 -17.09
N LYS A 493 -25.27 -13.27 -16.91
CA LYS A 493 -25.91 -14.49 -16.39
C LYS A 493 -25.60 -15.69 -17.27
N GLY A 494 -25.09 -16.75 -16.64
CA GLY A 494 -24.71 -17.98 -17.32
C GLY A 494 -23.42 -17.88 -18.14
N LEU A 495 -22.59 -16.84 -17.95
CA LEU A 495 -21.28 -16.71 -18.60
C LEU A 495 -20.44 -18.00 -18.49
N PHE A 496 -20.53 -18.68 -17.33
CA PHE A 496 -19.74 -19.87 -17.01
C PHE A 496 -20.47 -21.21 -17.23
N SER A 497 -21.63 -21.21 -17.91
CA SER A 497 -22.53 -22.38 -17.98
C SER A 497 -21.85 -23.65 -18.53
N GLU A 498 -20.90 -23.48 -19.46
CA GLU A 498 -20.20 -24.58 -20.14
C GLU A 498 -18.78 -24.85 -19.59
N ASN A 499 -18.30 -24.02 -18.65
CA ASN A 499 -16.90 -24.04 -18.20
C ASN A 499 -16.73 -24.84 -16.90
N LYS A 500 -17.06 -26.13 -16.92
CA LYS A 500 -17.04 -27.01 -15.72
C LYS A 500 -15.63 -27.25 -15.16
N ASN A 501 -14.59 -27.00 -15.95
CA ASN A 501 -13.18 -27.16 -15.56
C ASN A 501 -12.56 -25.88 -14.97
N LEU A 502 -13.34 -24.80 -14.88
CA LEU A 502 -12.87 -23.51 -14.40
C LEU A 502 -12.43 -23.64 -12.94
N LYS A 503 -11.20 -23.24 -12.64
CA LYS A 503 -10.58 -23.29 -11.31
C LYS A 503 -10.39 -21.90 -10.73
N TRP A 504 -10.00 -20.92 -11.54
CA TRP A 504 -9.70 -19.57 -11.08
C TRP A 504 -10.34 -18.51 -11.96
N VAL A 505 -11.16 -17.66 -11.35
CA VAL A 505 -11.69 -16.44 -11.97
C VAL A 505 -11.24 -15.23 -11.17
N SER A 506 -10.69 -14.22 -11.86
CA SER A 506 -10.30 -12.95 -11.25
C SER A 506 -10.95 -11.77 -11.96
N PHE A 507 -11.75 -11.03 -11.20
CA PHE A 507 -12.39 -9.76 -11.57
C PHE A 507 -11.79 -8.58 -10.81
N THR A 508 -10.59 -8.74 -10.25
CA THR A 508 -9.92 -7.73 -9.42
C THR A 508 -9.86 -6.36 -10.11
N ASN A 509 -10.11 -5.29 -9.36
CA ASN A 509 -10.09 -3.89 -9.82
C ASN A 509 -10.98 -3.65 -11.05
N ASN A 510 -12.27 -3.97 -10.91
CA ASN A 510 -13.33 -3.63 -11.86
C ASN A 510 -14.39 -2.73 -11.18
N ASN A 511 -15.55 -2.56 -11.81
CA ASN A 511 -16.66 -1.72 -11.32
C ASN A 511 -17.90 -2.53 -10.93
N ILE A 512 -17.76 -3.81 -10.56
CA ILE A 512 -18.89 -4.68 -10.21
C ILE A 512 -19.53 -4.20 -8.91
N SER A 513 -20.86 -4.03 -8.90
CA SER A 513 -21.57 -3.41 -7.77
C SER A 513 -22.49 -4.36 -6.97
N SER A 514 -22.84 -5.50 -7.56
CA SER A 514 -23.61 -6.58 -6.95
C SER A 514 -23.21 -7.93 -7.51
N LEU A 515 -23.55 -8.98 -6.76
CA LEU A 515 -23.54 -10.37 -7.23
C LEU A 515 -24.96 -10.92 -7.13
N ASP A 516 -25.55 -11.29 -8.26
CA ASP A 516 -26.94 -11.72 -8.37
C ASP A 516 -27.06 -13.23 -8.61
N ASP A 517 -28.28 -13.77 -8.43
CA ASP A 517 -28.56 -15.17 -8.79
C ASP A 517 -28.36 -15.38 -10.30
N GLY A 518 -27.48 -16.33 -10.64
CA GLY A 518 -27.12 -16.70 -12.00
C GLY A 518 -25.75 -16.22 -12.49
N ASP A 519 -25.08 -15.34 -11.74
CA ASP A 519 -23.77 -14.79 -12.14
C ASP A 519 -22.66 -15.85 -12.14
N LEU A 520 -22.74 -16.82 -11.23
CA LEU A 520 -21.80 -17.94 -11.12
C LEU A 520 -22.41 -19.29 -11.61
N LEU A 521 -23.50 -19.23 -12.38
CA LEU A 521 -24.19 -20.42 -12.89
C LEU A 521 -23.23 -21.27 -13.74
N GLY A 522 -23.14 -22.57 -13.40
CA GLY A 522 -22.35 -23.56 -14.14
C GLY A 522 -20.86 -23.65 -13.78
N ALA A 523 -20.33 -22.71 -12.99
CA ALA A 523 -18.93 -22.69 -12.52
C ALA A 523 -18.63 -23.75 -11.44
N SER A 524 -19.12 -24.98 -11.60
CA SER A 524 -19.06 -26.06 -10.61
C SER A 524 -17.66 -26.55 -10.26
N GLY A 525 -16.67 -26.27 -11.12
CA GLY A 525 -15.26 -26.54 -10.89
C GLY A 525 -14.54 -25.49 -10.06
N LEU A 526 -15.13 -24.30 -9.85
CA LEU A 526 -14.42 -23.10 -9.39
C LEU A 526 -13.82 -23.30 -7.99
N GLU A 527 -12.52 -23.05 -7.87
CA GLU A 527 -11.72 -23.20 -6.64
C GLU A 527 -11.34 -21.83 -6.06
N GLN A 528 -11.14 -20.79 -6.89
CA GLN A 528 -10.77 -19.45 -6.49
C GLN A 528 -11.57 -18.37 -7.23
N LEU A 529 -12.13 -17.44 -6.47
CA LEU A 529 -12.86 -16.28 -6.98
C LEU A 529 -12.34 -14.99 -6.32
N ASP A 530 -11.73 -14.13 -7.14
CA ASP A 530 -11.20 -12.84 -6.71
C ASP A 530 -12.08 -11.69 -7.23
N LEU A 531 -12.65 -10.93 -6.30
CA LEU A 531 -13.51 -9.76 -6.56
C LEU A 531 -12.96 -8.51 -5.87
N GLU A 532 -11.65 -8.48 -5.63
CA GLU A 532 -10.97 -7.38 -4.94
C GLU A 532 -11.12 -6.04 -5.69
N GLY A 533 -11.18 -4.93 -4.97
CA GLY A 533 -11.16 -3.58 -5.55
C GLY A 533 -12.35 -3.24 -6.46
N ASN A 534 -13.51 -3.84 -6.19
CA ASN A 534 -14.77 -3.55 -6.90
C ASN A 534 -15.67 -2.60 -6.09
N ALA A 535 -16.93 -2.44 -6.50
CA ALA A 535 -17.93 -1.61 -5.82
C ALA A 535 -19.04 -2.44 -5.15
N ILE A 536 -18.77 -3.71 -4.83
CA ILE A 536 -19.78 -4.66 -4.37
C ILE A 536 -20.35 -4.21 -3.03
N SER A 537 -21.67 -4.04 -3.00
CA SER A 537 -22.42 -3.66 -1.79
C SER A 537 -23.62 -4.57 -1.50
N LYS A 538 -23.97 -5.45 -2.44
CA LYS A 538 -25.09 -6.39 -2.36
C LYS A 538 -24.68 -7.75 -2.92
N ILE A 539 -25.15 -8.81 -2.26
CA ILE A 539 -24.95 -10.20 -2.68
C ILE A 539 -26.30 -10.90 -2.56
N ASP A 540 -26.74 -11.61 -3.57
CA ASP A 540 -27.92 -12.46 -3.51
C ASP A 540 -27.65 -13.73 -2.69
N LYS A 541 -28.64 -14.17 -1.91
CA LYS A 541 -28.51 -15.34 -1.03
C LYS A 541 -28.18 -16.66 -1.77
N ASN A 542 -28.45 -16.74 -3.08
CA ASN A 542 -28.30 -17.94 -3.89
C ASN A 542 -27.06 -17.91 -4.82
N VAL A 543 -26.27 -16.84 -4.82
CA VAL A 543 -25.21 -16.67 -5.84
C VAL A 543 -24.16 -17.78 -5.83
N PHE A 544 -23.88 -18.39 -4.66
CA PHE A 544 -22.89 -19.45 -4.53
C PHE A 544 -23.42 -20.88 -4.70
N LYS A 545 -24.69 -21.07 -5.11
CA LYS A 545 -25.34 -22.39 -5.11
C LYS A 545 -24.62 -23.47 -5.94
N ASP A 546 -23.93 -23.06 -7.01
CA ASP A 546 -23.29 -23.96 -7.98
C ASP A 546 -21.77 -24.10 -7.78
N VAL A 547 -21.10 -23.17 -7.09
CA VAL A 547 -19.63 -23.15 -6.89
C VAL A 547 -19.19 -23.92 -5.63
N LYS A 548 -19.64 -25.18 -5.50
CA LYS A 548 -19.45 -26.01 -4.29
C LYS A 548 -18.00 -26.47 -4.04
N ARG A 549 -17.07 -26.13 -4.94
CA ARG A 549 -15.63 -26.43 -4.82
C ARG A 549 -14.80 -25.21 -4.43
N LEU A 550 -15.44 -24.06 -4.22
CA LEU A 550 -14.73 -22.81 -3.94
C LEU A 550 -13.95 -22.95 -2.63
N GLU A 551 -12.63 -22.79 -2.71
CA GLU A 551 -11.68 -22.86 -1.60
C GLU A 551 -11.22 -21.46 -1.15
N VAL A 552 -11.13 -20.52 -2.09
CA VAL A 552 -10.66 -19.15 -1.85
C VAL A 552 -11.68 -18.14 -2.38
N LEU A 553 -12.08 -17.21 -1.52
CA LEU A 553 -13.00 -16.13 -1.86
C LEU A 553 -12.48 -14.79 -1.32
N SER A 554 -12.30 -13.83 -2.21
CA SER A 554 -11.86 -12.47 -1.86
C SER A 554 -12.89 -11.43 -2.25
N PHE A 555 -13.27 -10.59 -1.29
CA PHE A 555 -14.07 -9.38 -1.47
C PHE A 555 -13.35 -8.14 -0.94
N VAL A 556 -12.03 -8.16 -0.95
CA VAL A 556 -11.19 -7.07 -0.44
C VAL A 556 -11.52 -5.73 -1.10
N GLY A 557 -11.46 -4.63 -0.36
CA GLY A 557 -11.56 -3.28 -0.96
C GLY A 557 -12.91 -2.99 -1.63
N ASN A 558 -13.99 -3.55 -1.11
CA ASN A 558 -15.36 -3.36 -1.62
C ASN A 558 -16.17 -2.42 -0.71
N LYS A 559 -17.49 -2.33 -0.92
CA LYS A 559 -18.40 -1.42 -0.20
C LYS A 559 -19.41 -2.18 0.66
N MET A 560 -19.02 -3.36 1.15
CA MET A 560 -19.93 -4.24 1.88
C MET A 560 -20.12 -3.76 3.33
N LYS A 561 -21.37 -3.87 3.79
CA LYS A 561 -21.77 -3.53 5.18
C LYS A 561 -22.40 -4.70 5.92
N ASN A 562 -22.90 -5.69 5.18
CA ASN A 562 -23.52 -6.90 5.68
C ASN A 562 -23.36 -8.01 4.62
N ILE A 563 -23.54 -9.25 5.05
CA ILE A 563 -23.61 -10.43 4.18
C ILE A 563 -24.91 -11.16 4.57
N PRO A 564 -25.75 -11.57 3.61
CA PRO A 564 -27.00 -12.27 3.91
C PRO A 564 -26.78 -13.58 4.66
N ASP A 565 -27.65 -13.88 5.64
CA ASP A 565 -27.60 -15.15 6.37
C ASP A 565 -27.84 -16.34 5.41
N GLY A 566 -27.07 -17.41 5.59
CA GLY A 566 -27.22 -18.63 4.79
C GLY A 566 -26.56 -18.60 3.41
N VAL A 567 -26.04 -17.46 2.97
CA VAL A 567 -25.43 -17.31 1.62
C VAL A 567 -24.24 -18.25 1.40
N PHE A 568 -23.55 -18.63 2.48
CA PHE A 568 -22.37 -19.48 2.45
C PHE A 568 -22.66 -20.97 2.72
N LYS A 569 -23.93 -21.37 2.94
CA LYS A 569 -24.29 -22.80 3.09
C LYS A 569 -23.80 -23.71 1.96
N PRO A 570 -23.82 -23.29 0.67
CA PRO A 570 -23.26 -24.11 -0.41
C PRO A 570 -21.74 -24.34 -0.27
N LEU A 571 -21.04 -23.43 0.43
CA LEU A 571 -19.58 -23.42 0.59
C LEU A 571 -19.12 -24.05 1.92
N SER A 572 -20.05 -24.52 2.76
CA SER A 572 -19.78 -24.93 4.14
C SER A 572 -18.60 -25.89 4.31
N ASN A 573 -18.38 -26.78 3.34
CA ASN A 573 -17.35 -27.80 3.41
C ASN A 573 -16.16 -27.56 2.45
N SER A 574 -16.21 -26.51 1.62
CA SER A 574 -15.18 -26.25 0.60
C SER A 574 -14.30 -25.05 0.93
N LEU A 575 -14.87 -23.95 1.45
CA LEU A 575 -14.13 -22.69 1.59
C LEU A 575 -13.11 -22.77 2.72
N LYS A 576 -11.85 -22.53 2.38
CA LYS A 576 -10.69 -22.56 3.29
C LYS A 576 -10.19 -21.17 3.63
N MET A 577 -10.20 -20.24 2.68
CA MET A 577 -9.69 -18.88 2.87
C MET A 577 -10.72 -17.83 2.49
N PHE A 578 -10.97 -16.90 3.41
CA PHE A 578 -11.94 -15.83 3.20
C PHE A 578 -11.34 -14.46 3.54
N PHE A 579 -11.31 -13.58 2.54
CA PHE A 579 -10.73 -12.24 2.63
C PHE A 579 -11.82 -11.18 2.43
N ILE A 580 -12.06 -10.36 3.46
CA ILE A 580 -13.11 -9.31 3.45
C ILE A 580 -12.60 -7.97 3.98
N TYR A 581 -11.29 -7.82 4.14
CA TYR A 581 -10.69 -6.59 4.64
C TYR A 581 -10.94 -5.38 3.73
N GLU A 582 -10.76 -4.17 4.27
CA GLU A 582 -11.05 -2.91 3.57
C GLU A 582 -12.51 -2.83 3.07
N ASN A 583 -13.44 -3.14 3.98
CA ASN A 583 -14.89 -2.99 3.79
C ASN A 583 -15.50 -2.17 4.95
N ASP A 584 -16.83 -2.05 5.02
CA ASP A 584 -17.53 -1.22 6.00
C ASP A 584 -18.39 -2.04 7.00
N PHE A 585 -17.88 -3.17 7.48
CA PHE A 585 -18.57 -4.03 8.45
C PHE A 585 -18.50 -3.48 9.89
N LEU A 586 -19.65 -3.06 10.43
CA LEU A 586 -19.73 -2.65 11.84
C LEU A 586 -19.60 -3.83 12.82
N THR A 587 -20.04 -5.01 12.40
CA THR A 587 -19.99 -6.29 13.13
C THR A 587 -19.48 -7.36 12.18
N LEU A 588 -18.76 -8.36 12.69
CA LEU A 588 -18.35 -9.48 11.84
C LEU A 588 -19.62 -10.20 11.29
N PRO A 589 -19.72 -10.54 10.00
CA PRO A 589 -20.96 -11.12 9.47
C PRO A 589 -21.29 -12.51 10.02
N GLY A 590 -22.50 -12.69 10.57
CA GLY A 590 -22.92 -13.97 11.18
C GLY A 590 -22.92 -15.16 10.22
N ALA A 591 -23.14 -14.91 8.92
CA ALA A 591 -23.06 -15.89 7.83
C ALA A 591 -21.73 -16.66 7.77
N ILE A 592 -20.63 -16.11 8.31
CA ILE A 592 -19.34 -16.80 8.42
C ILE A 592 -19.45 -18.10 9.23
N SER A 593 -20.44 -18.20 10.12
CA SER A 593 -20.72 -19.42 10.89
C SER A 593 -21.07 -20.63 10.02
N ASP A 594 -21.46 -20.43 8.76
CA ASP A 594 -21.76 -21.51 7.81
C ASP A 594 -20.48 -22.19 7.27
N LEU A 595 -19.30 -21.56 7.40
CA LEU A 595 -18.04 -21.97 6.78
C LEU A 595 -17.26 -23.00 7.63
N HIS A 596 -17.75 -24.23 7.74
CA HIS A 596 -17.19 -25.24 8.64
C HIS A 596 -15.75 -25.69 8.31
N SER A 597 -15.34 -25.61 7.04
CA SER A 597 -13.98 -25.94 6.58
C SER A 597 -12.99 -24.78 6.67
N LEU A 598 -13.39 -23.60 7.15
CA LEU A 598 -12.55 -22.40 7.11
C LEU A 598 -11.25 -22.59 7.90
N GLU A 599 -10.15 -22.24 7.25
CA GLU A 599 -8.78 -22.31 7.77
C GLU A 599 -8.23 -20.91 8.07
N LYS A 600 -8.51 -19.94 7.20
CA LYS A 600 -8.03 -18.57 7.30
C LYS A 600 -9.13 -17.55 7.07
N ILE A 601 -9.21 -16.56 7.96
CA ILE A 601 -10.05 -15.38 7.79
C ILE A 601 -9.24 -14.10 7.99
N ALA A 602 -9.37 -13.17 7.05
CA ALA A 602 -8.79 -11.83 7.17
C ALA A 602 -9.89 -10.77 6.95
N ALA A 603 -10.15 -10.01 8.01
CA ALA A 603 -11.19 -8.98 8.06
C ALA A 603 -10.66 -7.71 8.77
N PHE A 604 -9.45 -7.29 8.42
CA PHE A 604 -8.83 -6.07 8.94
C PHE A 604 -9.36 -4.81 8.24
N ASP A 605 -9.21 -3.64 8.87
CA ASP A 605 -9.71 -2.36 8.34
C ASP A 605 -11.18 -2.40 7.87
N CYS A 606 -12.04 -3.10 8.61
CA CYS A 606 -13.47 -3.24 8.30
C CYS A 606 -14.36 -2.34 9.17
N LYS A 607 -13.82 -1.70 10.22
CA LYS A 607 -14.55 -0.96 11.28
C LYS A 607 -15.35 -1.88 12.23
N ILE A 608 -14.98 -3.15 12.33
CA ILE A 608 -15.68 -4.15 13.16
C ILE A 608 -15.54 -3.79 14.64
N ARG A 609 -16.65 -3.77 15.39
CA ARG A 609 -16.68 -3.48 16.84
C ARG A 609 -16.89 -4.71 17.72
N ASP A 610 -17.53 -5.73 17.15
CA ASP A 610 -17.85 -6.99 17.79
C ASP A 610 -17.80 -8.14 16.78
N ILE A 611 -17.47 -9.33 17.31
CA ILE A 611 -17.32 -10.58 16.54
C ILE A 611 -18.28 -11.67 17.05
N ASP A 612 -19.24 -11.31 17.91
CA ASP A 612 -20.08 -12.23 18.67
C ASP A 612 -21.18 -12.90 17.85
N SER A 613 -21.50 -12.32 16.70
CA SER A 613 -22.41 -12.85 15.68
C SER A 613 -21.89 -14.14 15.05
N VAL A 614 -20.59 -14.42 15.18
CA VAL A 614 -19.95 -15.60 14.58
C VAL A 614 -19.70 -16.68 15.62
N ASP A 615 -20.21 -17.89 15.34
CA ASP A 615 -19.92 -19.08 16.13
C ASP A 615 -18.66 -19.77 15.62
N PHE A 616 -17.50 -19.31 16.12
CA PHE A 616 -16.19 -19.90 15.80
C PHE A 616 -16.05 -21.38 16.15
N SER A 617 -16.94 -21.94 16.98
CA SER A 617 -16.88 -23.37 17.34
C SER A 617 -17.17 -24.31 16.17
N LYS A 618 -17.81 -23.79 15.12
CA LYS A 618 -18.11 -24.53 13.88
C LYS A 618 -16.90 -24.66 12.94
N MET A 619 -15.91 -23.79 13.06
CA MET A 619 -14.71 -23.75 12.21
C MET A 619 -13.54 -24.52 12.85
N LYS A 620 -13.62 -25.84 12.91
CA LYS A 620 -12.61 -26.67 13.61
C LYS A 620 -11.21 -26.62 12.97
N ASN A 621 -11.14 -26.23 11.69
CA ASN A 621 -9.88 -26.13 10.95
C ASN A 621 -9.19 -24.76 11.03
N LEU A 622 -9.82 -23.79 11.68
CA LEU A 622 -9.35 -22.41 11.75
C LEU A 622 -7.95 -22.35 12.38
N ASN A 623 -7.00 -21.81 11.62
CA ASN A 623 -5.61 -21.69 12.00
C ASN A 623 -5.09 -20.25 11.99
N ASP A 624 -5.62 -19.37 11.13
CA ASP A 624 -5.17 -17.99 10.98
C ASP A 624 -6.35 -17.02 11.00
N VAL A 625 -6.38 -16.15 12.01
CA VAL A 625 -7.42 -15.14 12.21
C VAL A 625 -6.76 -13.77 12.28
N ASN A 626 -7.09 -12.94 11.29
CA ASN A 626 -6.56 -11.59 11.19
C ASN A 626 -7.67 -10.53 11.25
N PHE A 627 -7.70 -9.79 12.36
CA PHE A 627 -8.62 -8.70 12.64
C PHE A 627 -7.90 -7.38 12.97
N TYR A 628 -6.67 -7.18 12.49
CA TYR A 628 -5.93 -5.95 12.77
C TYR A 628 -6.68 -4.68 12.31
N MET A 629 -6.39 -3.51 12.90
CA MET A 629 -6.96 -2.21 12.48
C MET A 629 -8.50 -2.17 12.46
N ASN A 630 -9.14 -2.77 13.45
CA ASN A 630 -10.59 -2.67 13.66
C ASN A 630 -10.93 -1.85 14.92
N ASP A 631 -12.22 -1.81 15.28
CA ASP A 631 -12.74 -1.17 16.49
C ASP A 631 -13.16 -2.21 17.55
N ILE A 632 -12.61 -3.44 17.52
CA ILE A 632 -13.07 -4.54 18.39
C ILE A 632 -12.80 -4.19 19.85
N THR A 633 -13.85 -4.25 20.66
CA THR A 633 -13.83 -3.79 22.06
C THR A 633 -13.62 -4.90 23.07
N HIS A 634 -13.97 -6.13 22.72
CA HIS A 634 -13.92 -7.28 23.61
C HIS A 634 -13.86 -8.59 22.82
N VAL A 635 -13.32 -9.64 23.46
CA VAL A 635 -13.40 -11.03 23.00
C VAL A 635 -13.98 -11.86 24.14
N LYS A 636 -15.13 -12.51 23.91
CA LYS A 636 -15.81 -13.27 24.96
C LYS A 636 -15.00 -14.50 25.39
N LYS A 637 -15.19 -14.90 26.64
CA LYS A 637 -14.68 -16.19 27.14
C LYS A 637 -15.21 -17.31 26.23
N GLY A 638 -14.30 -18.18 25.81
CA GLY A 638 -14.64 -19.34 25.01
C GLY A 638 -14.74 -19.09 23.50
N THR A 639 -14.61 -17.85 23.01
CA THR A 639 -14.75 -17.52 21.59
C THR A 639 -13.94 -18.45 20.69
N PHE A 640 -12.65 -18.66 20.97
CA PHE A 640 -11.79 -19.54 20.17
C PHE A 640 -11.54 -20.91 20.81
N SER A 641 -12.28 -21.29 21.86
CA SER A 641 -11.94 -22.46 22.70
C SER A 641 -11.99 -23.81 21.97
N LYS A 642 -12.66 -23.89 20.82
CA LYS A 642 -12.78 -25.11 20.00
C LYS A 642 -11.84 -25.15 18.79
N ASN A 643 -11.10 -24.06 18.53
CA ASN A 643 -10.22 -23.94 17.36
C ASN A 643 -8.82 -24.47 17.72
N SER A 644 -8.69 -25.78 17.92
CA SER A 644 -7.44 -26.40 18.38
C SER A 644 -6.28 -26.32 17.38
N LYS A 645 -6.54 -25.93 16.13
CA LYS A 645 -5.53 -25.70 15.08
C LYS A 645 -5.05 -24.25 14.99
N LEU A 646 -5.55 -23.36 15.85
CA LEU A 646 -5.15 -21.95 15.84
C LEU A 646 -3.63 -21.82 15.99
N ASP A 647 -3.00 -21.10 15.06
CA ASP A 647 -1.56 -20.80 15.03
C ASP A 647 -1.30 -19.28 15.03
N ALA A 648 -2.20 -18.51 14.41
CA ALA A 648 -2.10 -17.05 14.33
C ALA A 648 -3.42 -16.37 14.73
N LEU A 649 -3.33 -15.39 15.63
CA LEU A 649 -4.42 -14.54 16.06
C LEU A 649 -3.94 -13.09 16.16
N ASP A 650 -4.47 -12.22 15.30
CA ASP A 650 -4.04 -10.83 15.18
C ASP A 650 -5.20 -9.86 15.50
N PHE A 651 -5.03 -9.13 16.61
CA PHE A 651 -5.88 -8.04 17.07
C PHE A 651 -5.10 -6.73 17.18
N TYR A 652 -3.96 -6.58 16.50
CA TYR A 652 -3.19 -5.35 16.46
C TYR A 652 -4.08 -4.14 16.13
N ASP A 653 -3.85 -3.01 16.80
CA ASP A 653 -4.56 -1.75 16.55
C ASP A 653 -6.10 -1.81 16.73
N ASN A 654 -6.59 -2.59 17.70
CA ASN A 654 -8.00 -2.62 18.10
C ASN A 654 -8.30 -1.77 19.34
N GLN A 655 -9.46 -1.97 19.97
CA GLN A 655 -9.95 -1.25 21.14
C GLN A 655 -10.15 -2.13 22.39
N LEU A 656 -9.54 -3.31 22.43
CA LEU A 656 -9.69 -4.28 23.52
C LEU A 656 -9.28 -3.66 24.85
N THR A 657 -10.08 -3.83 25.89
CA THR A 657 -9.72 -3.42 27.27
C THR A 657 -9.14 -4.55 28.11
N ASP A 658 -9.35 -5.78 27.66
CA ASP A 658 -8.89 -7.01 28.27
C ASP A 658 -8.78 -8.11 27.20
N PHE A 659 -7.85 -9.02 27.42
CA PHE A 659 -7.71 -10.28 26.69
C PHE A 659 -7.09 -11.29 27.65
N SER A 660 -7.58 -12.52 27.67
CA SER A 660 -7.09 -13.55 28.61
C SER A 660 -7.06 -14.92 27.97
N THR A 661 -6.32 -15.83 28.59
CA THR A 661 -6.20 -17.24 28.18
C THR A 661 -7.55 -17.97 28.09
N LYS A 662 -8.61 -17.47 28.76
CA LYS A 662 -9.96 -18.03 28.72
C LYS A 662 -10.66 -17.90 27.36
N CYS A 663 -10.14 -17.07 26.46
CA CYS A 663 -10.65 -16.89 25.11
C CYS A 663 -10.07 -17.94 24.13
N LEU A 664 -8.94 -18.55 24.50
CA LEU A 664 -8.13 -19.42 23.65
C LEU A 664 -8.41 -20.92 23.92
N PRO A 665 -8.05 -21.82 22.99
CA PRO A 665 -8.01 -23.24 23.28
C PRO A 665 -6.97 -23.56 24.36
N SER A 666 -7.22 -24.59 25.16
CA SER A 666 -6.28 -25.03 26.20
C SER A 666 -4.98 -25.54 25.59
N LEU A 667 -3.83 -25.19 26.19
CA LEU A 667 -2.48 -25.67 25.84
C LEU A 667 -1.96 -25.26 24.44
N VAL A 668 -2.66 -24.38 23.71
CA VAL A 668 -2.20 -23.91 22.40
C VAL A 668 -1.06 -22.90 22.56
N ARG A 669 -0.01 -23.10 21.76
CA ARG A 669 1.09 -22.15 21.56
C ARG A 669 1.05 -21.59 20.16
N LEU A 670 0.50 -20.39 20.05
CA LEU A 670 0.36 -19.63 18.82
C LEU A 670 1.75 -19.17 18.34
N ARG A 671 2.04 -19.38 17.06
CA ARG A 671 3.17 -18.70 16.39
C ARG A 671 3.02 -17.19 16.49
N LYS A 672 1.81 -16.67 16.27
CA LYS A 672 1.50 -15.24 16.36
C LYS A 672 0.29 -14.99 17.26
N LEU A 673 0.47 -14.23 18.33
CA LEU A 673 -0.61 -13.65 19.11
C LEU A 673 -0.33 -12.16 19.25
N ASP A 674 -0.96 -11.34 18.42
CA ASP A 674 -0.76 -9.90 18.48
C ASP A 674 -1.99 -9.23 19.11
N ILE A 675 -1.79 -8.67 20.31
CA ILE A 675 -2.77 -7.84 21.00
C ILE A 675 -2.19 -6.47 21.34
N THR A 676 -1.04 -6.12 20.76
CA THR A 676 -0.42 -4.80 20.94
C THR A 676 -1.33 -3.72 20.38
N MET A 677 -1.09 -2.47 20.80
CA MET A 677 -1.86 -1.32 20.29
C MET A 677 -3.37 -1.49 20.55
N ASN A 678 -3.74 -1.98 21.73
CA ASN A 678 -5.12 -1.99 22.23
C ASN A 678 -5.27 -1.03 23.42
N ASN A 679 -6.39 -1.08 24.14
CA ASN A 679 -6.61 -0.30 25.37
C ASN A 679 -6.46 -1.15 26.64
N ILE A 680 -5.69 -2.24 26.57
CA ILE A 680 -5.46 -3.13 27.71
C ILE A 680 -4.58 -2.39 28.71
N LYS A 681 -4.99 -2.35 29.98
CA LYS A 681 -4.23 -1.64 31.02
C LYS A 681 -3.12 -2.49 31.61
N VAL A 682 -3.41 -3.78 31.79
CA VAL A 682 -2.50 -4.79 32.30
C VAL A 682 -2.81 -6.04 31.50
N VAL A 683 -1.82 -6.52 30.75
CA VAL A 683 -1.93 -7.77 29.99
C VAL A 683 -1.91 -8.94 30.98
N ASP A 684 -2.74 -9.96 30.75
CA ASP A 684 -2.75 -11.19 31.53
C ASP A 684 -1.39 -11.90 31.40
N PRO A 685 -0.57 -12.01 32.47
CA PRO A 685 0.75 -12.63 32.39
C PRO A 685 0.71 -14.11 31.99
N ALA A 686 -0.45 -14.78 32.12
CA ALA A 686 -0.61 -16.16 31.65
C ALA A 686 -0.56 -16.29 30.12
N LEU A 687 -0.73 -15.21 29.38
CA LEU A 687 -0.64 -15.19 27.91
C LEU A 687 0.79 -15.45 27.41
N GLU A 688 1.82 -15.16 28.21
CA GLU A 688 3.22 -15.44 27.85
C GLU A 688 3.45 -16.92 27.50
N LYS A 689 2.68 -17.82 28.13
CA LYS A 689 2.80 -19.27 27.86
C LYS A 689 2.19 -19.69 26.53
N HIS A 690 1.39 -18.82 25.89
CA HIS A 690 0.58 -19.10 24.70
C HIS A 690 1.16 -18.50 23.42
N GLN A 691 2.25 -17.73 23.49
CA GLN A 691 2.90 -17.12 22.33
C GLN A 691 4.32 -17.65 22.09
N ARG A 692 4.83 -17.50 20.86
CA ARG A 692 6.21 -17.85 20.48
C ARG A 692 7.12 -16.64 20.25
N TYR A 693 6.64 -15.60 19.57
CA TYR A 693 7.48 -14.51 19.08
C TYR A 693 7.00 -13.10 19.43
N ASN A 694 5.70 -12.88 19.66
CA ASN A 694 5.18 -11.53 19.85
C ASN A 694 5.50 -10.98 21.23
N LYS A 695 5.33 -9.66 21.37
CA LYS A 695 5.18 -9.01 22.68
C LYS A 695 3.75 -8.50 22.80
N PHE A 696 3.37 -8.11 24.02
CA PHE A 696 2.02 -7.61 24.28
C PHE A 696 1.95 -6.12 24.60
N TYR A 697 3.09 -5.43 24.60
CA TYR A 697 3.21 -3.99 24.76
C TYR A 697 3.91 -3.37 23.55
N PRO A 698 3.68 -2.08 23.25
CA PRO A 698 2.84 -1.13 23.99
C PRO A 698 1.32 -1.29 23.86
N GLN A 699 0.60 -0.62 24.77
CA GLN A 699 -0.86 -0.48 24.78
C GLN A 699 -1.25 1.01 24.73
N LYS A 700 -2.24 1.38 23.93
CA LYS A 700 -2.77 2.75 23.76
C LYS A 700 -3.29 3.36 25.06
N SER A 701 -3.63 2.52 26.05
CA SER A 701 -4.17 2.95 27.34
C SER A 701 -3.21 3.88 28.11
N VAL A 702 -1.90 3.82 27.83
CA VAL A 702 -0.86 4.70 28.40
C VAL A 702 -1.03 6.17 28.01
N MET A 703 -1.62 6.46 26.84
CA MET A 703 -1.82 7.83 26.38
C MET A 703 -2.86 8.59 27.19
N ASN A 704 -3.79 7.89 27.87
CA ASN A 704 -4.85 8.51 28.67
C ASN A 704 -5.59 9.59 27.86
N PHE A 705 -5.83 9.32 26.57
CA PHE A 705 -6.31 10.31 25.60
C PHE A 705 -7.77 10.68 25.88
N LYS A 706 -8.01 11.95 26.18
CA LYS A 706 -9.31 12.43 26.67
C LYS A 706 -9.85 13.59 25.86
N LEU A 707 -11.17 13.59 25.73
CA LEU A 707 -11.96 14.69 25.19
C LEU A 707 -12.93 15.20 26.24
N GLN A 708 -12.93 16.51 26.46
CA GLN A 708 -13.79 17.18 27.42
C GLN A 708 -14.39 18.48 26.87
N LYS A 709 -15.54 18.88 27.41
CA LYS A 709 -16.19 20.16 27.08
C LYS A 709 -15.39 21.30 27.71
N THR A 710 -14.88 22.23 26.90
CA THR A 710 -14.14 23.42 27.35
C THR A 710 -14.92 24.72 27.14
N GLY A 711 -16.04 24.67 26.41
CA GLY A 711 -16.98 25.77 26.25
C GLY A 711 -18.31 25.30 25.68
N ASN A 712 -19.26 26.21 25.47
CA ASN A 712 -20.59 25.85 24.93
C ASN A 712 -20.53 25.30 23.50
N LYS A 713 -19.56 25.75 22.69
CA LYS A 713 -19.32 25.31 21.32
C LYS A 713 -17.84 24.94 21.10
N LYS A 714 -17.19 24.42 22.14
CA LYS A 714 -15.76 24.10 22.13
C LYS A 714 -15.47 22.83 22.93
N VAL A 715 -14.67 21.96 22.35
CA VAL A 715 -14.13 20.77 22.99
C VAL A 715 -12.62 20.90 23.07
N GLY A 716 -12.05 20.46 24.19
CA GLY A 716 -10.60 20.38 24.39
C GLY A 716 -10.21 18.93 24.60
N TRP A 717 -9.07 18.55 24.05
CA TRP A 717 -8.48 17.23 24.22
C TRP A 717 -7.10 17.32 24.86
N SER A 718 -6.71 16.25 25.54
CA SER A 718 -5.42 16.13 26.21
C SER A 718 -4.97 14.67 26.29
N GLU A 719 -3.67 14.44 26.29
CA GLU A 719 -3.01 13.16 26.53
C GLU A 719 -1.86 13.32 27.54
N THR A 720 -1.37 12.20 28.08
CA THR A 720 -0.22 12.19 29.00
C THR A 720 1.00 11.47 28.43
N PHE A 721 0.85 10.86 27.26
CA PHE A 721 1.90 10.18 26.51
C PHE A 721 1.59 10.41 25.03
N THR A 722 2.59 10.74 24.21
CA THR A 722 2.38 11.12 22.81
C THR A 722 2.22 9.92 21.90
N ILE A 723 1.62 10.14 20.73
CA ILE A 723 1.53 9.11 19.69
C ILE A 723 2.92 8.76 19.15
N LEU A 724 3.85 9.72 19.13
CA LEU A 724 5.24 9.50 18.70
C LEU A 724 6.00 8.57 19.64
N ASN A 725 5.84 8.75 20.96
CA ASN A 725 6.45 7.83 21.92
C ASN A 725 5.84 6.42 21.80
N LEU A 726 4.53 6.32 21.58
CA LEU A 726 3.87 5.02 21.37
C LEU A 726 4.38 4.33 20.10
N MET A 727 4.52 5.09 19.01
CA MET A 727 5.09 4.63 17.74
C MET A 727 6.52 4.13 17.92
N PHE A 728 7.36 4.92 18.59
CA PHE A 728 8.75 4.58 18.81
C PHE A 728 8.91 3.34 19.69
N TRP A 729 8.14 3.24 20.79
CA TRP A 729 8.09 2.05 21.64
C TRP A 729 7.73 0.82 20.80
N GLN A 730 6.69 0.89 19.96
CA GLN A 730 6.33 -0.20 19.05
C GLN A 730 7.50 -0.60 18.15
N PHE A 731 8.08 0.35 17.39
CA PHE A 731 9.16 -0.01 16.44
C PHE A 731 10.41 -0.58 17.10
N HIS A 732 10.79 -0.10 18.29
CA HIS A 732 12.02 -0.54 18.95
C HIS A 732 11.87 -1.86 19.68
N THR A 733 10.67 -2.17 20.13
CA THR A 733 10.43 -3.36 20.95
C THR A 733 9.73 -4.48 20.20
N ASN A 734 9.28 -4.27 18.96
CA ASN A 734 8.65 -5.32 18.14
C ASN A 734 9.63 -6.41 17.64
N ASP A 735 10.85 -6.46 18.17
CA ASP A 735 11.78 -7.58 18.01
C ASP A 735 11.70 -8.51 19.23
N TYR A 736 11.48 -9.80 18.97
CA TYR A 736 11.38 -10.86 19.98
C TYR A 736 12.69 -11.11 20.73
N GLN A 737 13.83 -10.71 20.16
CA GLN A 737 15.14 -10.81 20.79
C GLN A 737 15.41 -9.67 21.77
N VAL A 738 14.72 -8.54 21.61
CA VAL A 738 14.83 -7.39 22.52
C VAL A 738 14.02 -7.70 23.79
N ALA A 739 14.46 -7.24 24.96
CA ALA A 739 13.67 -7.38 26.19
C ALA A 739 12.29 -6.70 26.05
N SER A 740 11.29 -7.19 26.78
CA SER A 740 10.00 -6.50 26.83
C SER A 740 10.13 -5.24 27.68
N ILE A 741 9.45 -4.18 27.23
CA ILE A 741 9.21 -2.98 28.01
C ILE A 741 7.70 -2.98 28.23
N ASP A 742 7.28 -3.13 29.48
CA ASP A 742 5.87 -3.39 29.83
C ASP A 742 5.20 -2.19 30.51
N SER A 743 6.01 -1.18 30.88
CA SER A 743 5.53 -0.01 31.61
C SER A 743 6.12 1.30 31.10
N ILE A 744 5.40 2.40 31.37
CA ILE A 744 5.91 3.76 31.07
C ILE A 744 7.21 4.04 31.84
N SER A 745 7.38 3.45 33.03
CA SER A 745 8.59 3.65 33.84
C SER A 745 9.81 3.06 33.15
N GLU A 746 9.73 1.80 32.73
CA GLU A 746 10.78 1.12 31.97
C GLU A 746 11.05 1.80 30.63
N TYR A 747 10.01 2.24 29.93
CA TYR A 747 10.18 2.99 28.67
C TYR A 747 10.98 4.29 28.88
N ASN A 748 10.65 5.06 29.92
CA ASN A 748 11.37 6.29 30.23
C ASN A 748 12.80 6.04 30.69
N GLU A 749 13.05 4.94 31.40
CA GLU A 749 14.40 4.51 31.78
C GLU A 749 15.22 4.12 30.55
N PHE A 750 14.65 3.32 29.65
CA PHE A 750 15.23 2.97 28.36
C PHE A 750 15.62 4.23 27.56
N LEU A 751 14.73 5.22 27.44
CA LEU A 751 15.06 6.48 26.75
C LEU A 751 16.23 7.23 27.41
N LYS A 752 16.31 7.23 28.74
CA LYS A 752 17.40 7.90 29.47
C LYS A 752 18.74 7.19 29.28
N GLU A 753 18.76 5.87 29.38
CA GLU A 753 19.97 5.05 29.18
C GLU A 753 20.58 5.26 27.79
N HIS A 754 19.74 5.50 26.78
CA HIS A 754 20.16 5.74 25.40
C HIS A 754 20.33 7.23 25.05
N GLY A 755 20.18 8.13 26.03
CA GLY A 755 20.36 9.58 25.85
C GLY A 755 19.27 10.29 25.03
N TRP A 756 18.08 9.68 24.88
CA TRP A 756 17.00 10.16 24.00
C TRP A 756 15.87 10.92 24.71
N ASP A 757 15.98 11.19 26.01
CA ASP A 757 14.95 11.91 26.78
C ASP A 757 14.81 13.40 26.34
N GLY A 758 13.59 13.94 26.38
CA GLY A 758 13.28 15.34 26.05
C GLY A 758 13.36 15.71 24.55
N LYS A 759 13.82 16.94 24.24
CA LYS A 759 13.93 17.48 22.86
C LYS A 759 14.90 16.69 21.96
N ASN A 760 15.75 15.85 22.55
CA ASN A 760 16.63 14.96 21.79
C ASN A 760 15.84 13.88 21.03
N PHE A 761 14.63 13.54 21.50
CA PHE A 761 13.79 12.51 20.89
C PHE A 761 13.41 12.81 19.43
N ILE A 762 12.89 14.01 19.14
CA ILE A 762 12.50 14.38 17.76
C ILE A 762 13.73 14.48 16.84
N ARG A 763 14.81 15.09 17.35
CA ARG A 763 16.08 15.13 16.62
C ARG A 763 16.56 13.73 16.27
N MET A 764 16.50 12.80 17.22
CA MET A 764 16.86 11.40 17.01
C MET A 764 15.95 10.71 15.98
N LEU A 765 14.63 10.94 15.98
CA LEU A 765 13.75 10.39 14.95
C LEU A 765 14.15 10.87 13.54
N ASN A 766 14.44 12.15 13.39
CA ASN A 766 14.91 12.74 12.14
C ASN A 766 16.28 12.17 11.71
N GLU A 767 17.23 12.04 12.64
CA GLU A 767 18.54 11.42 12.38
C GLU A 767 18.42 9.94 11.98
N LYS A 768 17.42 9.23 12.53
CA LYS A 768 17.04 7.86 12.15
C LYS A 768 16.22 7.78 10.85
N LYS A 769 16.06 8.91 10.15
CA LYS A 769 15.33 9.04 8.88
C LYS A 769 13.87 8.62 8.96
N PHE A 770 13.25 8.74 10.13
CA PHE A 770 11.79 8.65 10.22
C PHE A 770 11.17 9.89 9.60
N ASP A 771 10.09 9.69 8.86
CA ASP A 771 9.24 10.72 8.27
C ASP A 771 7.80 10.38 8.65
N TRP A 772 7.05 11.33 9.24
CA TRP A 772 5.75 11.01 9.84
C TRP A 772 4.70 12.09 9.67
N ASP A 773 3.43 11.66 9.70
CA ASP A 773 2.26 12.53 9.83
C ASP A 773 1.41 12.09 11.02
N ILE A 774 1.06 13.06 11.85
CA ILE A 774 0.06 12.91 12.90
C ILE A 774 -1.23 13.58 12.41
N VAL A 775 -2.21 12.76 12.06
CA VAL A 775 -3.53 13.23 11.64
C VAL A 775 -4.47 13.24 12.84
N THR A 776 -4.88 14.41 13.31
CA THR A 776 -5.84 14.56 14.41
C THR A 776 -7.22 14.96 13.87
N GLU A 777 -8.21 14.13 14.12
CA GLU A 777 -9.57 14.27 13.61
C GLU A 777 -10.58 14.46 14.74
N LEU A 778 -11.42 15.51 14.66
CA LEU A 778 -12.65 15.57 15.44
C LEU A 778 -13.75 14.84 14.68
N GLN A 779 -14.27 13.77 15.25
CA GLN A 779 -15.36 12.99 14.68
C GLN A 779 -16.67 13.23 15.44
N LYS A 780 -17.79 13.34 14.71
CA LYS A 780 -19.15 13.46 15.25
C LYS A 780 -19.94 12.21 14.88
N LYS A 781 -20.67 11.65 15.85
CA LYS A 781 -21.55 10.51 15.63
C LYS A 781 -22.80 10.95 14.87
N ASN A 782 -23.08 10.32 13.74
CA ASN A 782 -24.28 10.55 12.94
C ASN A 782 -25.50 9.80 13.53
N SER A 783 -26.66 9.94 12.88
CA SER A 783 -27.91 9.26 13.28
C SER A 783 -27.84 7.73 13.15
N LYS A 784 -26.97 7.20 12.29
CA LYS A 784 -26.72 5.76 12.09
C LYS A 784 -25.74 5.17 13.10
N GLY A 785 -25.19 5.99 14.02
CA GLY A 785 -24.20 5.56 15.00
C GLY A 785 -22.76 5.47 14.47
N GLU A 786 -22.52 5.94 13.25
CA GLU A 786 -21.19 6.01 12.62
C GLU A 786 -20.50 7.33 13.00
N PHE A 787 -19.18 7.30 13.17
CA PHE A 787 -18.40 8.50 13.43
C PHE A 787 -17.86 9.07 12.12
N ILE A 788 -18.20 10.34 11.84
CA ILE A 788 -17.77 11.06 10.64
C ILE A 788 -16.80 12.16 11.05
N THR A 789 -15.68 12.28 10.36
CA THR A 789 -14.72 13.36 10.55
C THR A 789 -15.33 14.70 10.16
N THR A 790 -15.36 15.64 11.11
CA THR A 790 -15.90 17.00 10.93
C THR A 790 -14.81 18.05 10.85
N LYS A 791 -13.65 17.78 11.45
CA LYS A 791 -12.44 18.62 11.41
C LYS A 791 -11.22 17.73 11.41
N LYS A 792 -10.16 18.17 10.74
CA LYS A 792 -8.89 17.47 10.62
C LYS A 792 -7.75 18.47 10.70
N THR A 793 -6.68 18.10 11.39
CA THR A 793 -5.38 18.77 11.35
C THR A 793 -4.31 17.74 11.05
N VAL A 794 -3.29 18.14 10.31
CA VAL A 794 -2.12 17.31 10.02
C VAL A 794 -0.90 18.03 10.59
N ASN A 795 -0.06 17.29 11.30
CA ASN A 795 1.23 17.76 11.79
C ASN A 795 2.31 16.82 11.23
N SER A 796 3.14 17.34 10.34
CA SER A 796 4.18 16.60 9.62
C SER A 796 5.54 16.96 10.20
N ASP A 797 6.31 15.95 10.59
CA ASP A 797 7.69 16.05 11.10
C ASP A 797 7.90 17.01 12.28
N GLY A 798 6.80 17.41 12.94
CA GLY A 798 6.78 18.30 14.08
C GLY A 798 6.60 17.58 15.41
N ASP A 799 6.83 18.32 16.51
CA ASP A 799 6.50 17.90 17.87
C ASP A 799 5.03 17.47 17.99
N ASP A 800 4.75 16.37 18.68
CA ASP A 800 3.36 16.03 19.01
C ASP A 800 2.81 16.96 20.09
N ILE A 801 1.66 17.55 19.81
CA ILE A 801 0.96 18.42 20.76
C ILE A 801 0.16 17.57 21.76
N MET A 802 0.50 17.70 23.04
CA MET A 802 -0.12 16.97 24.15
C MET A 802 -1.55 17.46 24.51
N ARG A 803 -1.94 18.62 24.00
CA ARG A 803 -3.27 19.21 24.22
C ARG A 803 -3.68 20.08 23.04
N GLY A 804 -4.97 20.10 22.75
CA GLY A 804 -5.53 20.92 21.70
C GLY A 804 -7.01 21.17 21.88
N SER A 805 -7.62 21.86 20.93
CA SER A 805 -9.05 22.15 20.98
C SER A 805 -9.64 22.29 19.59
N PHE A 806 -10.92 21.94 19.48
CA PHE A 806 -11.73 22.14 18.28
C PHE A 806 -13.00 22.92 18.65
N SER A 807 -13.47 23.77 17.75
CA SER A 807 -14.86 24.23 17.82
C SER A 807 -15.79 23.06 17.47
N ALA A 808 -16.93 22.96 18.16
CA ALA A 808 -17.90 21.87 18.01
C ALA A 808 -19.31 22.40 18.29
N ASP A 809 -20.34 21.72 17.79
CA ASP A 809 -21.73 22.12 18.08
C ASP A 809 -22.05 21.91 19.55
N SER A 810 -23.04 22.64 20.05
CA SER A 810 -23.55 22.48 21.41
C SER A 810 -24.33 21.16 21.60
N LYS A 811 -24.57 20.40 20.54
CA LYS A 811 -25.28 19.12 20.54
C LYS A 811 -24.51 18.05 19.76
N GLY A 812 -24.67 16.79 20.18
CA GLY A 812 -24.07 15.63 19.51
C GLY A 812 -23.03 14.90 20.36
N ILE A 813 -22.62 13.73 19.87
CA ILE A 813 -21.59 12.89 20.48
C ILE A 813 -20.32 13.02 19.64
N TYR A 814 -19.22 13.39 20.28
CA TYR A 814 -17.93 13.64 19.63
C TYR A 814 -16.85 12.72 20.18
N ARG A 815 -15.85 12.40 19.35
CA ARG A 815 -14.57 11.82 19.77
C ARG A 815 -13.43 12.46 18.98
N VAL A 816 -12.21 12.40 19.50
CA VAL A 816 -11.00 12.75 18.74
C VAL A 816 -10.25 11.46 18.41
N VAL A 817 -9.75 11.37 17.18
CA VAL A 817 -8.92 10.27 16.70
C VAL A 817 -7.58 10.84 16.26
N LYS A 818 -6.47 10.32 16.77
CA LYS A 818 -5.13 10.57 16.25
C LYS A 818 -4.71 9.35 15.43
N LYS A 819 -4.31 9.53 14.16
CA LYS A 819 -3.77 8.49 13.29
C LYS A 819 -2.29 8.77 13.03
N MET A 820 -1.48 7.72 13.10
CA MET A 820 -0.06 7.78 12.84
C MET A 820 0.23 7.23 11.44
N TYR A 821 0.90 8.04 10.62
CA TYR A 821 1.49 7.61 9.36
C TYR A 821 3.00 7.79 9.44
N VAL A 822 3.76 6.82 8.95
CA VAL A 822 5.21 6.82 9.08
C VAL A 822 5.89 6.07 7.94
N SER A 823 7.09 6.53 7.57
CA SER A 823 8.02 5.87 6.65
C SER A 823 9.46 6.05 7.14
N ARG A 824 10.38 5.23 6.61
CA ARG A 824 11.83 5.41 6.72
C ARG A 824 12.44 5.72 5.34
N GLY A 825 11.81 6.66 4.64
CA GLY A 825 11.99 6.92 3.19
C GLY A 825 10.82 6.39 2.35
N GLY A 826 10.43 7.15 1.31
CA GLY A 826 9.30 6.82 0.43
C GLY A 826 7.93 7.25 0.98
N LYS A 827 6.84 6.63 0.48
CA LYS A 827 5.46 6.99 0.84
C LYS A 827 5.12 6.57 2.29
N LYS A 828 4.67 7.51 3.11
CA LYS A 828 4.16 7.27 4.48
C LYS A 828 3.04 6.24 4.47
N LYS A 829 3.12 5.24 5.35
CA LYS A 829 2.09 4.20 5.51
C LYS A 829 1.37 4.37 6.84
N TYR A 830 0.09 4.01 6.88
CA TYR A 830 -0.66 3.94 8.14
C TYR A 830 0.03 2.98 9.10
N SER A 831 0.15 3.37 10.37
CA SER A 831 0.74 2.54 11.42
C SER A 831 -0.30 2.11 12.46
N PHE A 832 -1.00 3.06 13.09
CA PHE A 832 -2.06 2.78 14.07
C PHE A 832 -2.87 4.05 14.38
N ARG A 833 -3.95 3.90 15.16
CA ARG A 833 -4.76 5.03 15.64
C ARG A 833 -5.11 4.96 17.12
N VAL A 834 -5.23 6.12 17.74
CA VAL A 834 -5.66 6.26 19.13
C VAL A 834 -6.92 7.10 19.20
N MET A 835 -7.90 6.63 19.98
CA MET A 835 -9.21 7.25 20.10
C MET A 835 -9.44 7.76 21.52
N SER A 836 -9.99 8.97 21.63
CA SER A 836 -10.43 9.51 22.91
C SER A 836 -11.72 8.84 23.39
N ASN A 837 -12.12 9.13 24.63
CA ASN A 837 -13.50 8.86 25.06
C ASN A 837 -14.54 9.56 24.16
N GLU A 838 -15.75 8.99 24.08
CA GLU A 838 -16.91 9.69 23.52
C GLU A 838 -17.38 10.79 24.49
N LEU A 839 -17.69 11.98 23.96
CA LEU A 839 -18.19 13.14 24.69
C LEU A 839 -19.54 13.56 24.13
N ASN A 840 -20.60 13.41 24.94
CA ASN A 840 -21.92 13.92 24.60
C ASN A 840 -22.06 15.40 25.01
N MET A 841 -22.06 16.30 24.02
CA MET A 841 -22.18 17.76 24.22
C MET A 841 -23.58 18.20 24.69
N SER A 842 -24.60 17.35 24.44
CA SER A 842 -25.99 17.56 24.86
C SER A 842 -26.27 17.12 26.29
N ALA A 843 -25.37 16.35 26.91
CA ALA A 843 -25.56 15.92 28.29
C ALA A 843 -25.51 17.14 29.21
N LYS A 844 -26.60 17.36 29.99
CA LYS A 844 -26.58 18.33 31.10
C LYS A 844 -25.39 17.96 31.99
N THR A 845 -24.47 18.90 32.17
CA THR A 845 -23.28 18.72 33.00
C THR A 845 -23.75 18.23 34.37
N ASN A 846 -23.51 16.96 34.69
CA ASN A 846 -23.65 16.49 36.06
C ASN A 846 -22.55 17.19 36.84
N GLN A 847 -22.85 18.39 37.35
CA GLN A 847 -22.01 19.05 38.34
C GLN A 847 -21.70 18.00 39.41
N LYS A 848 -20.40 17.71 39.60
CA LYS A 848 -19.93 16.94 40.75
C LYS A 848 -20.49 17.63 41.99
N ILE A 849 -21.54 17.07 42.59
CA ILE A 849 -22.20 17.68 43.75
C ILE A 849 -21.20 17.63 44.91
N LYS A 850 -20.53 18.75 45.18
CA LYS A 850 -19.63 18.91 46.32
C LYS A 850 -20.44 19.43 47.50
N LEU A 851 -20.45 18.67 48.60
CA LEU A 851 -21.09 19.10 49.84
C LEU A 851 -20.09 19.93 50.65
N SER A 852 -20.47 21.17 50.98
CA SER A 852 -19.65 22.04 51.81
C SER A 852 -19.60 21.56 53.26
N GLN A 853 -18.58 22.00 54.00
CA GLN A 853 -18.44 21.71 55.43
C GLN A 853 -19.60 22.34 56.20
N VAL A 854 -20.18 21.60 57.14
CA VAL A 854 -21.24 22.11 58.02
C VAL A 854 -20.69 23.24 58.91
N LYS A 855 -21.32 24.42 58.85
CA LYS A 855 -20.96 25.61 59.65
C LYS A 855 -22.02 25.88 60.73
N LYS A 856 -21.69 26.78 61.68
CA LYS A 856 -22.58 27.25 62.76
C LYS A 856 -23.16 26.13 63.65
N LEU A 857 -22.38 25.08 63.94
CA LEU A 857 -22.78 24.04 64.89
C LEU A 857 -22.89 24.64 66.31
N LYS A 858 -24.10 24.59 66.87
CA LYS A 858 -24.44 24.94 68.25
C LYS A 858 -24.92 23.68 68.97
N VAL A 859 -24.56 23.56 70.24
CA VAL A 859 -24.93 22.42 71.10
C VAL A 859 -25.51 22.97 72.39
N LYS A 860 -26.70 22.49 72.78
CA LYS A 860 -27.42 22.90 74.00
C LYS A 860 -27.66 21.67 74.87
N SER A 861 -27.27 21.79 76.14
CA SER A 861 -27.43 20.74 77.15
C SER A 861 -28.84 20.76 77.72
N GLY A 862 -29.46 19.58 77.88
CA GLY A 862 -30.73 19.35 78.59
C GLY A 862 -30.60 18.20 79.59
N HIS A 863 -31.67 17.85 80.28
CA HIS A 863 -31.65 16.73 81.24
C HIS A 863 -31.33 15.43 80.48
N ARG A 864 -30.19 14.81 80.80
CA ARG A 864 -29.65 13.58 80.16
C ARG A 864 -29.69 13.60 78.63
N SER A 865 -29.57 14.79 78.02
CA SER A 865 -29.70 14.97 76.57
C SER A 865 -28.91 16.16 76.04
N VAL A 866 -28.61 16.13 74.74
CA VAL A 866 -27.96 17.23 74.01
C VAL A 866 -28.68 17.47 72.70
N THR A 867 -29.08 18.72 72.48
CA THR A 867 -29.67 19.18 71.22
C THR A 867 -28.62 19.92 70.40
N LEU A 868 -28.38 19.45 69.18
CA LEU A 868 -27.50 20.04 68.19
C LEU A 868 -28.32 20.83 67.17
N LYS A 869 -27.82 22.00 66.75
CA LYS A 869 -28.38 22.79 65.63
C LYS A 869 -27.24 23.29 64.75
N TRP A 870 -27.38 23.24 63.43
CA TRP A 870 -26.34 23.66 62.48
C TRP A 870 -26.90 24.43 61.28
N GLY A 871 -26.03 25.01 60.45
CA GLY A 871 -26.42 25.67 59.21
C GLY A 871 -26.75 24.67 58.10
N LYS A 872 -27.78 24.94 57.30
CA LYS A 872 -28.17 24.11 56.16
C LYS A 872 -27.07 24.14 55.09
N VAL A 873 -26.66 22.97 54.62
CA VAL A 873 -25.71 22.79 53.51
C VAL A 873 -26.50 22.63 52.21
N LYS A 874 -26.19 23.48 51.21
CA LYS A 874 -26.79 23.40 49.87
C LYS A 874 -26.54 22.01 49.27
N ASN A 875 -27.57 21.43 48.65
CA ASN A 875 -27.53 20.10 48.03
C ASN A 875 -27.37 18.89 48.97
N ALA A 876 -27.39 19.07 50.31
CA ALA A 876 -27.36 17.95 51.25
C ALA A 876 -28.70 17.20 51.27
N GLY A 877 -28.65 15.87 51.14
CA GLY A 877 -29.81 14.98 51.30
C GLY A 877 -30.07 14.55 52.75
N GLY A 878 -29.11 14.77 53.63
CA GLY A 878 -29.19 14.50 55.07
C GLY A 878 -27.87 14.83 55.78
N TYR A 879 -27.78 14.51 57.06
CA TYR A 879 -26.57 14.72 57.87
C TYR A 879 -26.18 13.46 58.66
N GLU A 880 -24.89 13.34 58.94
CA GLU A 880 -24.34 12.34 59.86
C GLU A 880 -23.76 13.06 61.08
N ILE A 881 -24.11 12.54 62.26
CA ILE A 881 -23.70 13.09 63.55
C ILE A 881 -22.77 12.10 64.22
N SER A 882 -21.62 12.58 64.66
CA SER A 882 -20.66 11.79 65.42
C SER A 882 -20.39 12.43 66.77
N MET A 883 -20.24 11.58 67.79
CA MET A 883 -20.01 11.96 69.18
C MET A 883 -18.78 11.22 69.72
N ARG A 884 -18.04 11.88 70.61
CA ARG A 884 -17.08 11.21 71.52
C ARG A 884 -17.35 11.63 72.96
N LYS A 885 -17.01 10.76 73.91
CA LYS A 885 -17.11 10.99 75.36
C LYS A 885 -15.73 11.34 75.91
N GLY A 886 -15.63 12.42 76.68
CA GLY A 886 -14.38 12.91 77.27
C GLY A 886 -13.26 13.09 76.21
N ASN A 887 -12.07 12.59 76.55
CA ASN A 887 -10.88 12.66 75.71
C ASN A 887 -10.69 11.43 74.80
N ALA A 888 -11.75 10.67 74.53
CA ALA A 888 -11.65 9.49 73.68
C ALA A 888 -11.05 9.82 72.30
N LYS A 889 -10.12 8.97 71.83
CA LYS A 889 -9.35 9.17 70.59
C LYS A 889 -10.21 9.16 69.32
N LYS A 890 -11.35 8.45 69.31
CA LYS A 890 -12.22 8.28 68.13
C LYS A 890 -13.65 8.80 68.36
N TYR A 891 -14.24 9.39 67.32
CA TYR A 891 -15.67 9.73 67.26
C TYR A 891 -16.48 8.52 66.79
N LYS A 892 -17.59 8.21 67.47
CA LYS A 892 -18.58 7.22 67.04
C LYS A 892 -19.74 7.90 66.34
N VAL A 893 -20.25 7.31 65.25
CA VAL A 893 -21.44 7.81 64.57
C VAL A 893 -22.67 7.45 65.40
N VAL A 894 -23.47 8.44 65.76
CA VAL A 894 -24.67 8.27 66.62
C VAL A 894 -25.97 8.45 65.85
N ALA A 895 -25.93 9.09 64.67
CA ALA A 895 -27.07 9.17 63.77
C ALA A 895 -26.59 9.35 62.32
N ARG A 896 -27.25 8.68 61.38
CA ARG A 896 -27.05 8.85 59.92
C ARG A 896 -28.35 9.28 59.26
N ASN A 897 -28.22 10.01 58.16
CA ASN A 897 -29.34 10.47 57.32
C ASN A 897 -30.37 11.35 58.06
N VAL A 898 -29.92 12.14 59.04
CA VAL A 898 -30.78 13.07 59.77
C VAL A 898 -31.34 14.11 58.80
N LYS A 899 -32.66 14.25 58.77
CA LYS A 899 -33.38 15.23 57.97
C LYS A 899 -33.49 16.54 58.76
N GLY A 900 -33.29 17.67 58.08
CA GLY A 900 -33.24 18.98 58.71
C GLY A 900 -31.90 19.32 59.36
N THR A 901 -31.87 20.38 60.17
CA THR A 901 -30.63 20.96 60.73
C THR A 901 -30.59 20.99 62.25
N ARG A 902 -31.38 20.12 62.88
CA ARG A 902 -31.48 19.96 64.34
C ARG A 902 -31.59 18.48 64.68
N TYR A 903 -30.94 18.05 65.76
CA TYR A 903 -31.06 16.68 66.27
C TYR A 903 -30.79 16.62 67.77
N THR A 904 -31.53 15.78 68.49
CA THR A 904 -31.39 15.61 69.94
C THR A 904 -30.95 14.20 70.28
N ILE A 905 -29.81 14.09 70.95
CA ILE A 905 -29.29 12.84 71.49
C ILE A 905 -29.79 12.72 72.94
N LYS A 906 -30.51 11.64 73.24
CA LYS A 906 -31.06 11.34 74.58
C LYS A 906 -30.25 10.25 75.28
N LYS A 907 -30.59 9.96 76.54
CA LYS A 907 -29.98 8.90 77.39
C LYS A 907 -28.47 9.09 77.63
N LEU A 908 -27.99 10.34 77.67
CA LEU A 908 -26.60 10.64 78.01
C LEU A 908 -26.39 10.60 79.53
N LYS A 909 -25.18 10.18 79.97
CA LYS A 909 -24.81 10.21 81.39
C LYS A 909 -24.80 11.66 81.90
N ALA A 910 -25.54 11.93 82.97
CA ALA A 910 -25.55 13.20 83.69
C ALA A 910 -24.11 13.60 84.05
N MET A 911 -23.79 14.89 83.96
CA MET A 911 -22.45 15.44 84.20
C MET A 911 -21.33 14.93 83.26
N GLY A 912 -21.64 14.11 82.26
CA GLY A 912 -20.68 13.64 81.27
C GLY A 912 -20.24 14.75 80.30
N LYS A 913 -18.94 14.80 79.98
CA LYS A 913 -18.39 15.68 78.92
C LYS A 913 -18.44 14.95 77.56
N TYR A 914 -18.97 15.61 76.54
CA TYR A 914 -19.07 15.06 75.18
C TYR A 914 -18.66 16.09 74.13
N SER A 915 -18.04 15.64 73.03
CA SER A 915 -17.78 16.44 71.84
C SER A 915 -18.57 15.92 70.64
N PHE A 916 -19.08 16.82 69.82
CA PHE A 916 -19.92 16.51 68.67
C PHE A 916 -19.40 17.16 67.39
N ARG A 917 -19.54 16.45 66.27
CA ARG A 917 -19.29 16.96 64.92
C ARG A 917 -20.35 16.45 63.95
N VAL A 918 -20.67 17.24 62.93
CA VAL A 918 -21.71 16.94 61.95
C VAL A 918 -21.14 17.08 60.53
N ARG A 919 -21.46 16.16 59.62
CA ARG A 919 -21.16 16.31 58.18
C ARG A 919 -22.42 16.13 57.34
N ALA A 920 -22.48 16.84 56.22
CA ALA A 920 -23.54 16.67 55.23
C ALA A 920 -23.32 15.38 54.43
N LEU A 921 -24.40 14.75 53.99
CA LEU A 921 -24.37 13.62 53.07
C LEU A 921 -25.45 13.73 51.99
N ARG A 922 -25.25 13.05 50.86
CA ARG A 922 -26.25 12.88 49.80
C ARG A 922 -26.09 11.50 49.17
N LYS A 923 -27.20 10.79 48.94
CA LYS A 923 -27.21 9.52 48.20
C LYS A 923 -27.39 9.81 46.70
N THR A 924 -26.56 9.23 45.84
CA THR A 924 -26.65 9.32 44.38
C THR A 924 -26.28 7.97 43.75
N LYS A 925 -27.18 7.40 42.93
CA LYS A 925 -26.96 6.17 42.14
C LYS A 925 -26.12 5.09 42.89
N GLY A 926 -26.60 4.65 44.06
CA GLY A 926 -25.95 3.59 44.85
C GLY A 926 -24.74 3.99 45.72
N LYS A 927 -24.20 5.21 45.63
CA LYS A 927 -23.09 5.69 46.48
C LYS A 927 -23.50 6.88 47.37
N THR A 928 -22.91 6.98 48.56
CA THR A 928 -23.14 8.09 49.50
C THR A 928 -21.98 9.07 49.45
N LEU A 929 -22.24 10.32 49.05
CA LEU A 929 -21.29 11.42 49.08
C LEU A 929 -21.28 12.07 50.45
N TYR A 930 -20.10 12.38 50.99
CA TYR A 930 -19.92 13.02 52.28
C TYR A 930 -19.19 14.37 52.15
N GLY A 931 -19.66 15.37 52.89
CA GLY A 931 -18.93 16.61 53.12
C GLY A 931 -17.89 16.46 54.24
N LYS A 932 -17.04 17.48 54.41
CA LYS A 932 -16.14 17.58 55.57
C LYS A 932 -16.95 17.74 56.87
N TYR A 933 -16.46 17.18 57.98
CA TYR A 933 -17.05 17.39 59.30
C TYR A 933 -16.93 18.85 59.74
N SER A 934 -17.94 19.36 60.45
CA SER A 934 -17.89 20.64 61.15
C SER A 934 -16.73 20.69 62.15
N LYS A 935 -16.31 21.91 62.53
CA LYS A 935 -15.53 22.08 63.77
C LYS A 935 -16.31 21.46 64.92
N ALA A 936 -15.62 20.70 65.78
CA ALA A 936 -16.26 20.00 66.88
C ALA A 936 -16.71 20.99 67.97
N LYS A 937 -17.80 20.68 68.67
CA LYS A 937 -18.27 21.43 69.84
C LYS A 937 -18.43 20.50 71.03
N SER A 938 -17.92 20.92 72.18
CA SER A 938 -17.94 20.15 73.42
C SER A 938 -18.85 20.82 74.45
N LEU A 939 -19.51 20.02 75.29
CA LEU A 939 -20.24 20.50 76.47
C LEU A 939 -20.31 19.43 77.56
N LYS A 940 -20.71 19.84 78.78
CA LYS A 940 -21.04 18.96 79.90
C LYS A 940 -22.57 18.82 80.03
N VAL A 941 -23.08 17.59 80.08
CA VAL A 941 -24.53 17.31 80.17
C VAL A 941 -25.03 17.75 81.54
N ARG A 942 -26.13 18.53 81.57
CA ARG A 942 -26.74 19.02 82.82
C ARG A 942 -27.29 17.84 83.63
N LYS A 943 -27.36 18.04 84.95
CA LYS A 943 -27.81 17.01 85.90
C LYS A 943 -29.23 16.57 85.59
#